data_AF-A0A8T2P4B7-F1
#
_entry.id   AF-A0A8T2P4B7-F1
#
_cell.length_a   1.000
_cell.length_b   1.000
_cell.length_c   1.000
_cell.angle_alpha   90.00
_cell.angle_beta   90.00
_cell.angle_gamma   90.00
#
_symmetry.space_group_name_H-M   'P 1'
#
loop_
_entity.id
_entity.type
_entity.pdbx_description
1 polymer ?
#
loop_
_entity_poly.entity_id
_entity_poly.type
_entity_poly.pdbx_seq_one_letter_code
_entity_poly.pdbx_strand_id
1 'polypeptide(L)'
;MHRGYSIQNSLSQWSPTVNSTSSQQKRMYRAAFCCELKKPLVVKDVPSDQLKPAEVRVEVYFCGVNFADILTCQGLYQERPPLPFTPGPEVTAVQKGDRVIGLGGKAMAEECVVDQKLLWKIPDNVSYEDAAALPASYGTAILGLQHRAKTQPGETVLVTAAAGAAGLAAIDIASNVLKARVISAAGSEEKCALAEKRGASASINYTSSNLKDELKKITSNRGVNVAFEAVGGDIFKSALSCLSWEGRIVVVGFAGGNIPTIPANLLLLKNIAAMGVFWGRYRDEDFPVFSKSISEAIQYCQAGVIKPWIGATFKLHQVNDAFQYIQQRQSVGKVILSMKGTSARPDTTGMDITSRCTLGDPNKLPEGVPQPARMPYVSDKHPRQTLEVINLLRKHRELCDVVLVVGAKKIYAHRVILSACSPYFRAMFTGELAESRQTEVVIRDIDERAMELLIDFAYTSQVTVEEGNVQTLLPAACLLQLAEIQEACCDEEFMLLPANQLIDIISSDELNVRSEEQVFNAVMAWVKYSIQERRPQLPQVLQHVRLPLLSPKFLVGTVGSDPLIKSDEECRDLVDEAKNYLLLPQERPLMQGPRTRPRKPIRCGEVLFAVGGWCSGDAISSVERYDPQTNEWRMVASMSKRRCGVGVSVLDDLLYAVGGHDGSSYLNSVERYDPKTNQWSSDVAPTSTCRTSVGVAVLGGYLYAVGGQDGVSCLNIVERYDPKENKWTRVASMSTRRLGVAVAVLGGFLYAVGGSDGTSPLNTVERYNPQENRWHTVAPMGTRRKHLGCAVYQDMIYSVGGRDDTTELSSAERYNPRTNQLYGGMNYRRLGGGVGVIKMTHCESHIW
;
A
#
# COMPACT_ATOMS: atom_id res chain seq x y z
N MET A 1 77.21 21.86 -33.72
CA MET A 1 75.85 22.27 -34.11
C MET A 1 74.90 21.71 -33.05
N HIS A 2 74.55 22.45 -31.98
CA HIS A 2 73.43 23.40 -31.87
C HIS A 2 72.06 22.70 -32.05
N ARG A 3 71.05 22.76 -31.17
CA ARG A 3 70.67 23.44 -29.89
C ARG A 3 69.52 22.57 -29.29
N GLY A 4 69.31 22.38 -27.98
CA GLY A 4 68.94 23.35 -26.92
C GLY A 4 67.43 23.69 -27.02
N TYR A 5 66.54 23.46 -26.05
CA TYR A 5 66.60 23.82 -24.63
C TYR A 5 65.62 23.03 -23.75
N SER A 6 66.10 22.57 -22.58
CA SER A 6 65.32 22.40 -21.36
C SER A 6 65.37 23.70 -20.54
N ILE A 7 64.30 24.05 -19.83
CA ILE A 7 64.36 25.02 -18.73
C ILE A 7 63.80 24.34 -17.47
N GLN A 8 64.68 24.21 -16.49
CA GLN A 8 64.43 23.91 -15.09
C GLN A 8 63.76 25.11 -14.39
N ASN A 9 63.07 24.84 -13.29
CA ASN A 9 63.16 25.54 -11.99
C ASN A 9 61.99 25.02 -11.13
N SER A 10 62.05 24.77 -9.83
CA SER A 10 63.05 24.77 -8.77
C SER A 10 62.16 24.61 -7.53
N LEU A 11 62.38 23.57 -6.72
CA LEU A 11 61.67 23.36 -5.46
C LEU A 11 62.03 24.48 -4.47
N SER A 12 61.03 25.20 -3.99
CA SER A 12 61.09 25.86 -2.69
C SER A 12 59.86 25.49 -1.87
N GLN A 13 60.12 25.03 -0.65
CA GLN A 13 59.15 24.68 0.36
C GLN A 13 58.30 25.90 0.72
N TRP A 14 56.98 25.76 0.72
CA TRP A 14 56.09 26.59 1.51
C TRP A 14 54.98 25.73 2.12
N SER A 15 55.03 25.64 3.45
CA SER A 15 54.05 25.00 4.31
C SER A 15 52.66 25.62 4.12
N PRO A 16 51.56 24.84 4.09
CA PRO A 16 50.24 25.44 4.10
C PRO A 16 49.93 25.90 5.54
N THR A 17 50.12 27.19 5.80
CA THR A 17 49.44 27.86 6.90
C THR A 17 47.94 27.78 6.63
N VAL A 18 47.24 27.12 7.55
CA VAL A 18 45.79 27.13 7.67
C VAL A 18 45.35 28.58 7.94
N ASN A 19 44.99 29.31 6.90
CA ASN A 19 44.19 30.52 7.02
C ASN A 19 42.71 30.13 7.04
N SER A 20 42.27 29.66 8.19
CA SER A 20 40.86 29.65 8.58
C SER A 20 40.42 31.09 8.84
N THR A 21 39.78 31.74 7.86
CA THR A 21 38.68 32.72 8.02
C THR A 21 38.34 33.37 6.68
N SER A 22 37.44 32.75 5.93
CA SER A 22 36.42 33.51 5.21
C SER A 22 35.09 32.80 5.43
N SER A 23 34.29 33.30 6.36
CA SER A 23 32.88 32.94 6.43
C SER A 23 32.21 33.42 5.14
N GLN A 24 32.16 32.58 4.10
CA GLN A 24 31.24 32.80 3.00
C GLN A 24 29.85 32.78 3.62
N GLN A 25 29.29 33.96 3.85
CA GLN A 25 27.95 34.15 4.36
C GLN A 25 27.02 33.41 3.39
N LYS A 26 26.46 32.28 3.83
CA LYS A 26 25.58 31.47 2.98
C LYS A 26 24.41 32.37 2.54
N ARG A 27 24.22 32.48 1.23
CA ARG A 27 23.07 33.18 0.65
C ARG A 27 21.78 32.62 1.29
N MET A 28 20.91 33.51 1.76
CA MET A 28 19.60 33.14 2.28
C MET A 28 18.56 33.32 1.16
N TYR A 29 17.54 32.47 1.14
CA TYR A 29 16.41 32.55 0.21
C TYR A 29 15.12 32.11 0.91
N ARG A 30 13.97 32.58 0.43
CA ARG A 30 12.67 32.20 1.00
C ARG A 30 12.14 30.92 0.38
N ALA A 31 11.57 30.06 1.22
CA ALA A 31 10.89 28.85 0.80
C ALA A 31 9.66 28.57 1.67
N ALA A 32 8.63 27.96 1.07
CA ALA A 32 7.47 27.44 1.77
C ALA A 32 7.75 26.02 2.27
N PHE A 33 7.40 25.72 3.52
CA PHE A 33 7.60 24.42 4.14
C PHE A 33 6.31 23.83 4.67
N CYS A 34 6.09 22.55 4.39
CA CYS A 34 5.17 21.71 5.14
C CYS A 34 5.94 21.18 6.36
N CYS A 35 5.72 21.80 7.52
CA CYS A 35 6.36 21.40 8.78
C CYS A 35 5.58 20.32 9.51
N GLU A 36 4.26 20.31 9.36
CA GLU A 36 3.33 19.34 9.94
C GLU A 36 2.20 19.08 8.91
N LEU A 37 1.78 17.83 8.78
CA LEU A 37 0.68 17.49 7.87
C LEU A 37 -0.62 18.16 8.32
N LYS A 38 -1.47 18.53 7.34
CA LYS A 38 -2.78 19.18 7.55
C LYS A 38 -2.71 20.59 8.17
N LYS A 39 -1.51 21.16 8.33
CA LYS A 39 -1.30 22.56 8.75
C LYS A 39 -0.98 23.45 7.54
N PRO A 40 -1.21 24.77 7.63
CA PRO A 40 -0.75 25.72 6.62
C PRO A 40 0.76 25.66 6.42
N LEU A 41 1.21 25.94 5.20
CA LEU A 41 2.63 26.06 4.86
C LEU A 41 3.25 27.28 5.56
N VAL A 42 4.49 27.12 6.02
CA VAL A 42 5.27 28.18 6.66
C VAL A 42 6.32 28.69 5.68
N VAL A 43 6.26 29.98 5.35
CA VAL A 43 7.29 30.64 4.53
C VAL A 43 8.38 31.19 5.45
N LYS A 44 9.63 30.82 5.21
CA LYS A 44 10.79 31.28 5.99
C LYS A 44 12.05 31.41 5.14
N ASP A 45 12.99 32.20 5.63
CA ASP A 45 14.34 32.28 5.06
C ASP A 45 15.17 31.04 5.44
N VAL A 46 15.87 30.48 4.46
CA VAL A 46 16.74 29.32 4.61
C VAL A 46 18.07 29.52 3.89
N PRO A 47 19.17 28.94 4.40
CA PRO A 47 20.47 29.02 3.74
C PRO A 47 20.51 28.15 2.49
N SER A 48 21.17 28.63 1.44
CA SER A 48 21.43 27.87 0.22
C SER A 48 22.16 26.54 0.46
N ASP A 49 21.68 25.49 -0.22
CA ASP A 49 22.27 24.16 -0.22
C ASP A 49 23.63 24.12 -0.95
N GLN A 50 24.52 23.23 -0.52
CA GLN A 50 25.78 22.95 -1.24
C GLN A 50 25.50 22.05 -2.46
N LEU A 51 26.16 22.35 -3.58
CA LEU A 51 26.03 21.59 -4.83
C LEU A 51 26.83 20.29 -4.77
N LYS A 52 26.21 19.16 -5.15
CA LYS A 52 26.90 17.89 -5.42
C LYS A 52 27.32 17.79 -6.89
N PRO A 53 28.21 16.84 -7.24
CA PRO A 53 28.51 16.54 -8.64
C PRO A 53 27.22 16.17 -9.41
N ALA A 54 27.05 16.75 -10.61
CA ALA A 54 25.85 16.67 -11.48
C ALA A 54 24.62 17.48 -11.06
N GLU A 55 24.64 18.18 -9.92
CA GLU A 55 23.59 19.10 -9.53
C GLU A 55 23.86 20.52 -10.02
N VAL A 56 22.80 21.24 -10.35
CA VAL A 56 22.85 22.67 -10.67
C VAL A 56 21.93 23.46 -9.76
N ARG A 57 22.30 24.71 -9.51
CA ARG A 57 21.50 25.67 -8.77
C ARG A 57 20.62 26.45 -9.72
N VAL A 58 19.38 26.61 -9.31
CA VAL A 58 18.31 27.17 -10.10
C VAL A 58 17.70 28.35 -9.34
N GLU A 59 17.68 29.53 -9.96
CA GLU A 59 16.80 30.61 -9.50
C GLU A 59 15.41 30.36 -10.06
N VAL A 60 14.42 30.21 -9.16
CA VAL A 60 13.05 29.87 -9.55
C VAL A 60 12.28 31.16 -9.77
N TYR A 61 11.69 31.33 -10.94
CA TYR A 61 10.88 32.52 -11.27
C TYR A 61 9.40 32.26 -11.01
N PHE A 62 8.92 31.11 -11.49
CA PHE A 62 7.56 30.63 -11.30
C PHE A 62 7.55 29.15 -10.92
N CYS A 63 6.60 28.75 -10.09
CA CYS A 63 6.33 27.35 -9.74
C CYS A 63 4.85 27.07 -9.98
N GLY A 64 4.52 25.99 -10.68
CA GLY A 64 3.13 25.57 -10.78
C GLY A 64 2.63 24.95 -9.48
N VAL A 65 1.37 25.23 -9.14
CA VAL A 65 0.68 24.62 -8.00
C VAL A 65 -0.26 23.54 -8.51
N ASN A 66 -0.10 22.31 -8.01
CA ASN A 66 -0.88 21.15 -8.42
C ASN A 66 -1.74 20.62 -7.27
N PHE A 67 -2.85 19.97 -7.60
CA PHE A 67 -3.71 19.33 -6.58
C PHE A 67 -2.96 18.25 -5.79
N ALA A 68 -1.99 17.57 -6.42
CA ALA A 68 -1.09 16.62 -5.76
C ALA A 68 -0.25 17.26 -4.64
N ASP A 69 0.18 18.52 -4.79
CA ASP A 69 0.95 19.23 -3.75
C ASP A 69 0.10 19.39 -2.47
N ILE A 70 -1.19 19.69 -2.66
CA ILE A 70 -2.17 19.86 -1.59
C ILE A 70 -2.41 18.54 -0.86
N LEU A 71 -2.65 17.46 -1.62
CA LEU A 71 -2.85 16.12 -1.05
C LEU A 71 -1.60 15.65 -0.28
N THR A 72 -0.40 15.97 -0.78
CA THR A 72 0.86 15.62 -0.14
C THR A 72 0.98 16.32 1.22
N CYS A 73 0.68 17.62 1.28
CA CYS A 73 0.69 18.39 2.54
C CYS A 73 -0.41 17.93 3.54
N GLN A 74 -1.47 17.28 3.06
CA GLN A 74 -2.52 16.70 3.91
C GLN A 74 -2.23 15.27 4.37
N GLY A 75 -1.19 14.63 3.84
CA GLY A 75 -0.88 13.21 4.08
C GLY A 75 -1.81 12.23 3.34
N LEU A 76 -2.54 12.73 2.33
CA LEU A 76 -3.52 11.97 1.55
C LEU A 76 -2.98 11.52 0.18
N TYR A 77 -1.73 11.87 -0.14
CA TYR A 77 -1.08 11.46 -1.39
C TYR A 77 -0.32 10.12 -1.24
N GLN A 78 -0.09 9.45 -2.36
CA GLN A 78 0.54 8.13 -2.42
C GLN A 78 2.00 8.18 -1.96
N GLU A 79 2.72 9.25 -2.30
CA GLU A 79 4.08 9.51 -1.83
C GLU A 79 4.05 10.44 -0.62
N ARG A 80 4.80 10.11 0.43
CA ARG A 80 4.83 10.86 1.69
C ARG A 80 6.27 11.27 2.01
N PRO A 81 6.70 12.49 1.64
CA PRO A 81 8.03 12.98 1.97
C PRO A 81 8.21 13.13 3.49
N PRO A 82 9.44 12.95 4.02
CA PRO A 82 9.72 13.23 5.43
C PRO A 82 9.55 14.73 5.72
N LEU A 83 8.98 15.05 6.88
CA LEU A 83 8.82 16.44 7.34
C LEU A 83 10.13 16.99 7.95
N PRO A 84 10.44 18.29 7.78
CA PRO A 84 9.76 19.25 6.92
C PRO A 84 10.21 19.12 5.45
N PHE A 85 9.31 19.39 4.49
CA PHE A 85 9.65 19.44 3.06
C PHE A 85 9.08 20.69 2.38
N THR A 86 9.65 21.06 1.22
CA THR A 86 9.14 22.14 0.36
C THR A 86 8.33 21.53 -0.78
N PRO A 87 7.02 21.79 -0.91
CA PRO A 87 6.21 21.27 -2.01
C PRO A 87 6.55 21.91 -3.36
N GLY A 88 5.94 21.43 -4.44
CA GLY A 88 6.13 21.94 -5.79
C GLY A 88 7.17 21.12 -6.56
N PRO A 89 6.80 20.57 -7.73
CA PRO A 89 7.71 19.78 -8.53
C PRO A 89 8.43 20.59 -9.62
N GLU A 90 8.03 21.81 -9.97
CA GLU A 90 8.43 22.48 -11.24
C GLU A 90 9.37 23.67 -11.04
N VAL A 91 10.58 23.64 -11.61
CA VAL A 91 11.65 24.65 -11.46
C VAL A 91 12.22 25.05 -12.83
N THR A 92 13.33 25.81 -12.91
CA THR A 92 13.86 26.34 -14.17
C THR A 92 15.43 26.45 -14.26
N ALA A 93 16.25 25.46 -14.76
CA ALA A 93 17.74 25.63 -14.98
C ALA A 93 18.47 24.85 -16.15
N VAL A 94 19.64 25.35 -16.66
CA VAL A 94 20.92 24.76 -17.21
C VAL A 94 21.87 25.95 -17.52
N GLN A 95 23.06 25.81 -18.15
CA GLN A 95 24.25 26.71 -18.11
C GLN A 95 24.03 28.13 -17.57
N LYS A 96 24.87 28.60 -16.63
CA LYS A 96 24.72 29.92 -15.96
C LYS A 96 24.20 31.02 -16.91
N GLY A 97 22.89 31.32 -16.83
CA GLY A 97 22.20 32.29 -17.69
C GLY A 97 21.13 31.71 -18.64
N ASP A 98 21.04 30.40 -18.87
CA ASP A 98 20.01 29.78 -19.70
C ASP A 98 18.60 29.94 -19.10
N ARG A 99 17.57 29.94 -19.97
CA ARG A 99 16.13 29.88 -19.64
C ARG A 99 15.61 28.47 -19.83
N VAL A 100 14.85 27.94 -18.87
CA VAL A 100 14.88 26.49 -18.61
C VAL A 100 13.72 26.07 -17.74
N ILE A 101 13.33 24.82 -17.80
CA ILE A 101 12.24 24.21 -17.04
C ILE A 101 12.73 22.89 -16.44
N GLY A 102 12.25 22.52 -15.27
CA GLY A 102 12.86 21.48 -14.48
C GLY A 102 11.89 20.83 -13.50
N LEU A 103 12.27 19.65 -13.01
CA LEU A 103 11.46 18.93 -12.04
C LEU A 103 12.26 18.59 -10.77
N GLY A 104 11.96 19.25 -9.64
CA GLY A 104 12.66 19.08 -8.37
C GLY A 104 11.74 19.21 -7.16
N GLY A 105 11.93 18.36 -6.14
CA GLY A 105 11.08 18.29 -4.94
C GLY A 105 11.26 19.42 -3.92
N LYS A 106 11.60 20.64 -4.38
CA LYS A 106 11.75 21.86 -3.56
C LYS A 106 11.37 23.13 -4.35
N ALA A 107 10.33 23.09 -5.18
CA ALA A 107 10.09 24.16 -6.15
C ALA A 107 9.34 25.40 -5.61
N MET A 108 8.61 25.30 -4.50
CA MET A 108 7.98 26.46 -3.84
C MET A 108 9.01 27.24 -3.01
N ALA A 109 10.06 27.72 -3.69
CA ALA A 109 11.20 28.41 -3.15
C ALA A 109 11.78 29.37 -4.19
N GLU A 110 12.48 30.42 -3.75
CA GLU A 110 13.20 31.34 -4.65
C GLU A 110 14.43 30.68 -5.32
N GLU A 111 14.98 29.63 -4.70
CA GLU A 111 16.12 28.87 -5.20
C GLU A 111 15.89 27.37 -4.97
N CYS A 112 16.37 26.53 -5.90
CA CYS A 112 16.43 25.08 -5.68
C CYS A 112 17.70 24.46 -6.30
N VAL A 113 18.07 23.29 -5.80
CA VAL A 113 19.17 22.46 -6.33
C VAL A 113 18.57 21.21 -6.96
N VAL A 114 18.88 20.97 -8.24
CA VAL A 114 18.29 19.88 -9.03
C VAL A 114 19.35 19.20 -9.89
N ASP A 115 19.20 17.89 -10.09
CA ASP A 115 20.03 17.10 -11.01
C ASP A 115 19.84 17.62 -12.44
N GLN A 116 20.95 17.88 -13.14
CA GLN A 116 20.95 18.41 -14.50
C GLN A 116 20.11 17.61 -15.50
N LYS A 117 19.89 16.31 -15.26
CA LYS A 117 19.08 15.45 -16.16
C LYS A 117 17.59 15.77 -16.10
N LEU A 118 17.12 16.42 -15.03
CA LEU A 118 15.71 16.78 -14.81
C LEU A 118 15.39 18.18 -15.33
N LEU A 119 16.14 18.64 -16.33
CA LEU A 119 16.10 20.00 -16.83
C LEU A 119 16.02 20.03 -18.36
N TRP A 120 15.19 20.94 -18.89
CA TRP A 120 14.99 21.18 -20.32
C TRP A 120 15.09 22.68 -20.61
N LYS A 121 15.60 23.07 -21.77
CA LYS A 121 15.68 24.48 -22.16
C LYS A 121 14.31 25.04 -22.53
N ILE A 122 14.02 26.27 -22.10
CA ILE A 122 12.88 27.07 -22.55
C ILE A 122 13.31 27.83 -23.81
N PRO A 123 12.62 27.65 -24.94
CA PRO A 123 12.86 28.44 -26.15
C PRO A 123 12.58 29.93 -25.94
N ASP A 124 13.26 30.80 -26.69
CA ASP A 124 13.17 32.25 -26.50
C ASP A 124 11.76 32.81 -26.62
N ASN A 125 10.93 32.20 -27.49
CA ASN A 125 9.55 32.61 -27.74
C ASN A 125 8.52 32.02 -26.76
N VAL A 126 8.93 31.24 -25.76
CA VAL A 126 8.04 30.69 -24.71
C VAL A 126 8.26 31.49 -23.42
N SER A 127 7.20 32.01 -22.80
CA SER A 127 7.29 32.77 -21.54
C SER A 127 7.64 31.86 -20.35
N TYR A 128 8.10 32.42 -19.22
CA TYR A 128 8.36 31.61 -18.02
C TYR A 128 7.07 31.08 -17.40
N GLU A 129 6.02 31.88 -17.50
CA GLU A 129 4.67 31.61 -17.03
C GLU A 129 4.08 30.41 -17.78
N ASP A 130 4.14 30.44 -19.12
CA ASP A 130 3.69 29.32 -19.96
C ASP A 130 4.52 28.07 -19.69
N ALA A 131 5.85 28.22 -19.60
CA ALA A 131 6.74 27.10 -19.30
C ALA A 131 6.35 26.43 -17.97
N ALA A 132 6.16 27.20 -16.88
CA ALA A 132 5.79 26.66 -15.56
C ALA A 132 4.45 25.88 -15.55
N ALA A 133 3.61 26.04 -16.57
CA ALA A 133 2.35 25.31 -16.69
C ALA A 133 2.46 23.95 -17.43
N LEU A 134 3.56 23.71 -18.13
CA LEU A 134 3.75 22.54 -19.00
C LEU A 134 3.91 21.20 -18.26
N PRO A 135 4.81 21.03 -17.27
CA PRO A 135 5.30 19.70 -16.92
C PRO A 135 4.23 18.76 -16.38
N ALA A 136 3.55 19.15 -15.29
CA ALA A 136 2.53 18.31 -14.69
C ALA A 136 1.28 18.24 -15.56
N SER A 137 0.84 19.35 -16.17
CA SER A 137 -0.44 19.39 -16.90
C SER A 137 -0.33 18.72 -18.27
N TYR A 138 0.60 19.19 -19.11
CA TYR A 138 0.77 18.69 -20.48
C TYR A 138 1.54 17.38 -20.51
N GLY A 139 2.52 17.17 -19.61
CA GLY A 139 3.16 15.87 -19.48
C GLY A 139 2.16 14.76 -19.15
N THR A 140 1.21 15.02 -18.24
CA THR A 140 0.13 14.08 -17.92
C THR A 140 -0.82 13.88 -19.10
N ALA A 141 -1.21 14.94 -19.80
CA ALA A 141 -2.08 14.85 -20.98
C ALA A 141 -1.43 14.06 -22.13
N ILE A 142 -0.15 14.31 -22.42
CA ILE A 142 0.62 13.61 -23.45
C ILE A 142 0.77 12.13 -23.08
N LEU A 143 1.21 11.79 -21.86
CA LEU A 143 1.30 10.39 -21.45
C LEU A 143 -0.07 9.71 -21.45
N GLY A 144 -1.11 10.37 -20.95
CA GLY A 144 -2.45 9.82 -20.88
C GLY A 144 -3.04 9.54 -22.26
N LEU A 145 -3.04 10.53 -23.16
CA LEU A 145 -3.70 10.44 -24.46
C LEU A 145 -2.81 9.78 -25.53
N GLN A 146 -1.53 10.15 -25.63
CA GLN A 146 -0.65 9.64 -26.69
C GLN A 146 -0.04 8.29 -26.32
N HIS A 147 0.50 8.14 -25.11
CA HIS A 147 1.23 6.93 -24.74
C HIS A 147 0.31 5.80 -24.22
N ARG A 148 -0.58 6.11 -23.27
CA ARG A 148 -1.47 5.11 -22.64
C ARG A 148 -2.69 4.81 -23.50
N ALA A 149 -3.49 5.82 -23.82
CA ALA A 149 -4.67 5.63 -24.66
C ALA A 149 -4.32 5.42 -26.14
N LYS A 150 -3.16 5.86 -26.63
CA LYS A 150 -2.81 5.80 -28.06
C LYS A 150 -3.93 6.37 -28.94
N THR A 151 -4.48 7.51 -28.54
CA THR A 151 -5.58 8.19 -29.23
C THR A 151 -5.23 8.44 -30.69
N GLN A 152 -6.16 8.10 -31.58
CA GLN A 152 -6.02 8.25 -33.03
C GLN A 152 -6.76 9.50 -33.53
N PRO A 153 -6.32 10.09 -34.66
CA PRO A 153 -7.07 11.15 -35.33
C PRO A 153 -8.51 10.76 -35.63
N GLY A 154 -9.45 11.69 -35.39
CA GLY A 154 -10.88 11.48 -35.61
C GLY A 154 -11.62 10.75 -34.48
N GLU A 155 -10.93 10.16 -33.50
CA GLU A 155 -11.60 9.58 -32.34
C GLU A 155 -12.32 10.63 -31.48
N THR A 156 -13.40 10.23 -30.81
CA THR A 156 -14.07 11.10 -29.84
C THR A 156 -13.46 10.93 -28.45
N VAL A 157 -12.98 12.03 -27.86
CA VAL A 157 -12.37 12.09 -26.53
C VAL A 157 -13.27 12.86 -25.57
N LEU A 158 -13.67 12.23 -24.46
CA LEU A 158 -14.30 12.89 -23.33
C LEU A 158 -13.22 13.41 -22.37
N VAL A 159 -13.28 14.67 -21.98
CA VAL A 159 -12.41 15.25 -20.94
C VAL A 159 -13.27 15.72 -19.78
N THR A 160 -13.08 15.11 -18.60
CA THR A 160 -13.74 15.54 -17.34
C THR A 160 -12.87 16.54 -16.57
N ALA A 161 -13.47 17.28 -15.64
CA ALA A 161 -12.82 18.45 -15.01
C ALA A 161 -12.18 19.37 -16.06
N ALA A 162 -12.88 19.56 -17.19
CA ALA A 162 -12.32 20.09 -18.43
C ALA A 162 -11.65 21.46 -18.30
N ALA A 163 -12.16 22.32 -17.42
CA ALA A 163 -11.61 23.65 -17.18
C ALA A 163 -10.46 23.69 -16.16
N GLY A 164 -10.03 22.55 -15.60
CA GLY A 164 -8.85 22.46 -14.74
C GLY A 164 -7.55 22.43 -15.54
N ALA A 165 -6.40 22.51 -14.86
CA ALA A 165 -5.09 22.54 -15.51
C ALA A 165 -4.83 21.34 -16.44
N ALA A 166 -4.98 20.11 -15.93
CA ALA A 166 -4.82 18.89 -16.73
C ALA A 166 -5.94 18.72 -17.77
N GLY A 167 -7.16 19.19 -17.48
CA GLY A 167 -8.30 19.14 -18.40
C GLY A 167 -8.07 20.01 -19.63
N LEU A 168 -7.70 21.28 -19.46
CA LEU A 168 -7.41 22.17 -20.58
C LEU A 168 -6.20 21.70 -21.39
N ALA A 169 -5.17 21.16 -20.74
CA ALA A 169 -4.04 20.53 -21.42
C ALA A 169 -4.48 19.30 -22.25
N ALA A 170 -5.38 18.47 -21.71
CA ALA A 170 -5.94 17.33 -22.44
C ALA A 170 -6.77 17.76 -23.65
N ILE A 171 -7.55 18.85 -23.54
CA ILE A 171 -8.27 19.43 -24.69
C ILE A 171 -7.28 19.86 -25.78
N ASP A 172 -6.28 20.67 -25.43
CA ASP A 172 -5.26 21.15 -26.38
C ASP A 172 -4.56 20.00 -27.12
N ILE A 173 -4.11 18.98 -26.37
CA ILE A 173 -3.41 17.84 -26.96
C ILE A 173 -4.35 17.00 -27.82
N ALA A 174 -5.57 16.73 -27.37
CA ALA A 174 -6.54 15.97 -28.13
C ALA A 174 -6.96 16.69 -29.43
N SER A 175 -7.30 17.98 -29.37
CA SER A 175 -7.80 18.75 -30.51
C SER A 175 -6.68 19.18 -31.46
N ASN A 176 -5.63 19.82 -30.95
CA ASN A 176 -4.65 20.52 -31.78
C ASN A 176 -3.52 19.61 -32.23
N VAL A 177 -3.12 18.63 -31.41
CA VAL A 177 -2.02 17.70 -31.73
C VAL A 177 -2.57 16.42 -32.35
N LEU A 178 -3.51 15.76 -31.66
CA LEU A 178 -4.01 14.44 -32.07
C LEU A 178 -5.14 14.50 -33.08
N LYS A 179 -5.71 15.68 -33.34
CA LYS A 179 -6.84 15.89 -34.28
C LYS A 179 -8.05 15.02 -33.93
N ALA A 180 -8.28 14.81 -32.64
CA ALA A 180 -9.44 14.11 -32.09
C ALA A 180 -10.61 15.08 -31.86
N ARG A 181 -11.84 14.57 -31.89
CA ARG A 181 -13.04 15.35 -31.55
C ARG A 181 -13.24 15.35 -30.04
N VAL A 182 -13.18 16.52 -29.42
CA VAL A 182 -13.25 16.63 -27.96
C VAL A 182 -14.66 16.99 -27.49
N ILE A 183 -15.18 16.25 -26.50
CA ILE A 183 -16.35 16.61 -25.71
C ILE A 183 -15.87 16.90 -24.30
N SER A 184 -16.22 18.07 -23.77
CA SER A 184 -15.79 18.51 -22.44
C SER A 184 -16.89 18.30 -21.41
N ALA A 185 -16.50 18.06 -20.16
CA ALA A 185 -17.42 17.99 -19.03
C ALA A 185 -16.85 18.80 -17.85
N ALA A 186 -17.60 19.79 -17.38
CA ALA A 186 -17.20 20.70 -16.30
C ALA A 186 -18.35 21.01 -15.33
N GLY A 187 -18.04 21.68 -14.22
CA GLY A 187 -18.98 21.91 -13.12
C GLY A 187 -19.77 23.23 -13.17
N SER A 188 -19.57 24.08 -14.17
CA SER A 188 -20.35 25.31 -14.37
C SER A 188 -20.36 25.72 -15.85
N GLU A 189 -21.32 26.56 -16.24
CA GLU A 189 -21.45 27.03 -17.62
C GLU A 189 -20.25 27.87 -18.08
N GLU A 190 -19.68 28.70 -17.20
CA GLU A 190 -18.50 29.51 -17.52
C GLU A 190 -17.29 28.63 -17.82
N LYS A 191 -17.15 27.52 -17.09
CA LYS A 191 -16.10 26.53 -17.30
C LYS A 191 -16.30 25.73 -18.59
N CYS A 192 -17.55 25.40 -18.93
CA CYS A 192 -17.90 24.80 -20.22
C CYS A 192 -17.56 25.74 -21.39
N ALA A 193 -17.96 27.01 -21.31
CA ALA A 193 -17.68 28.00 -22.34
C ALA A 193 -16.17 28.20 -22.59
N LEU A 194 -15.35 28.16 -21.53
CA LEU A 194 -13.90 28.18 -21.69
C LEU A 194 -13.38 26.94 -22.42
N ALA A 195 -13.87 25.75 -22.07
CA ALA A 195 -13.44 24.51 -22.72
C ALA A 195 -13.76 24.51 -24.24
N GLU A 196 -14.90 25.06 -24.65
CA GLU A 196 -15.27 25.23 -26.07
C GLU A 196 -14.34 26.21 -26.78
N LYS A 197 -14.08 27.37 -26.16
CA LYS A 197 -13.11 28.35 -26.68
C LYS A 197 -11.72 27.76 -26.91
N ARG A 198 -11.40 26.68 -26.20
CA ARG A 198 -10.10 25.98 -26.25
C ARG A 198 -10.07 24.79 -27.21
N GLY A 199 -11.19 24.49 -27.89
CA GLY A 199 -11.25 23.47 -28.93
C GLY A 199 -12.11 22.26 -28.59
N ALA A 200 -12.88 22.29 -27.51
CA ALA A 200 -13.96 21.33 -27.33
C ALA A 200 -15.09 21.60 -28.34
N SER A 201 -15.54 20.54 -29.02
CA SER A 201 -16.63 20.62 -30.00
C SER A 201 -18.02 20.70 -29.36
N ALA A 202 -18.13 20.28 -28.10
CA ALA A 202 -19.32 20.39 -27.27
C ALA A 202 -18.91 20.30 -25.80
N SER A 203 -19.71 20.90 -24.91
CA SER A 203 -19.50 20.82 -23.47
C SER A 203 -20.75 20.41 -22.71
N ILE A 204 -20.54 19.74 -21.58
CA ILE A 204 -21.60 19.28 -20.69
C ILE A 204 -21.33 19.83 -19.29
N ASN A 205 -22.29 20.60 -18.77
CA ASN A 205 -22.28 20.98 -17.37
C ASN A 205 -22.90 19.85 -16.53
N TYR A 206 -22.05 19.06 -15.87
CA TYR A 206 -22.49 17.89 -15.12
C TYR A 206 -23.11 18.23 -13.76
N THR A 207 -23.22 19.51 -13.38
CA THR A 207 -23.99 19.94 -12.19
C THR A 207 -25.43 20.29 -12.53
N SER A 208 -25.72 20.69 -13.77
CA SER A 208 -27.07 21.03 -14.24
C SER A 208 -27.76 19.89 -15.00
N SER A 209 -26.99 18.93 -15.52
CA SER A 209 -27.48 17.86 -16.39
C SER A 209 -26.78 16.52 -16.15
N ASN A 210 -27.45 15.42 -16.50
CA ASN A 210 -26.85 14.09 -16.39
C ASN A 210 -25.83 13.85 -17.51
N LEU A 211 -24.57 13.62 -17.13
CA LEU A 211 -23.46 13.42 -18.07
C LEU A 211 -23.73 12.31 -19.09
N LYS A 212 -24.32 11.19 -18.67
CA LYS A 212 -24.55 10.03 -19.53
C LYS A 212 -25.58 10.33 -20.62
N ASP A 213 -26.66 11.02 -20.26
CA ASP A 213 -27.74 11.30 -21.20
C ASP A 213 -27.33 12.33 -22.24
N GLU A 214 -26.63 13.39 -21.81
CA GLU A 214 -26.09 14.40 -22.75
C GLU A 214 -25.01 13.80 -23.66
N LEU A 215 -24.13 12.95 -23.14
CA LEU A 215 -23.15 12.24 -23.99
C LEU A 215 -23.84 11.38 -25.04
N LYS A 216 -24.91 10.66 -24.69
CA LYS A 216 -25.66 9.87 -25.67
C LYS A 216 -26.30 10.74 -26.74
N LYS A 217 -26.85 11.91 -26.38
CA LYS A 217 -27.39 12.86 -27.37
C LYS A 217 -26.31 13.34 -28.33
N ILE A 218 -25.20 13.84 -27.79
CA ILE A 218 -24.09 14.40 -28.58
C ILE A 218 -23.40 13.35 -29.46
N THR A 219 -23.33 12.11 -29.00
CA THR A 219 -22.67 11.01 -29.73
C THR A 219 -23.63 10.16 -30.57
N SER A 220 -24.91 10.55 -30.69
CA SER A 220 -25.95 9.75 -31.33
C SER A 220 -25.95 8.30 -30.84
N ASN A 221 -25.82 8.13 -29.52
CA ASN A 221 -25.76 6.86 -28.79
C ASN A 221 -24.55 5.96 -29.09
N ARG A 222 -23.54 6.44 -29.83
CA ARG A 222 -22.31 5.68 -30.13
C ARG A 222 -21.31 5.63 -28.97
N GLY A 223 -21.37 6.62 -28.06
CA GLY A 223 -20.40 6.77 -26.98
C GLY A 223 -19.10 7.45 -27.44
N VAL A 224 -18.07 7.39 -26.58
CA VAL A 224 -16.75 8.00 -26.80
C VAL A 224 -15.65 6.93 -26.87
N ASN A 225 -14.63 7.15 -27.69
CA ASN A 225 -13.53 6.20 -27.87
C ASN A 225 -12.53 6.27 -26.72
N VAL A 226 -12.30 7.48 -26.20
CA VAL A 226 -11.35 7.74 -25.11
C VAL A 226 -12.01 8.63 -24.07
N ALA A 227 -11.81 8.33 -22.79
CA ALA A 227 -12.18 9.22 -21.69
C ALA A 227 -10.95 9.56 -20.85
N PHE A 228 -10.66 10.85 -20.70
CA PHE A 228 -9.64 11.39 -19.80
C PHE A 228 -10.33 11.82 -18.49
N GLU A 229 -10.21 10.98 -17.46
CA GLU A 229 -11.02 11.04 -16.25
C GLU A 229 -10.22 11.55 -15.04
N ALA A 230 -10.69 12.65 -14.43
CA ALA A 230 -10.00 13.35 -13.35
C ALA A 230 -10.90 13.67 -12.14
N VAL A 231 -12.17 13.26 -12.14
CA VAL A 231 -13.15 13.59 -11.11
C VAL A 231 -13.39 12.41 -10.18
N GLY A 232 -13.54 11.19 -10.70
CA GLY A 232 -13.93 10.01 -9.92
C GLY A 232 -15.44 9.92 -9.66
N GLY A 233 -15.84 9.06 -8.72
CA GLY A 233 -17.24 8.90 -8.30
C GLY A 233 -18.22 8.57 -9.44
N ASP A 234 -19.40 9.19 -9.42
CA ASP A 234 -20.46 8.91 -10.41
C ASP A 234 -20.18 9.51 -11.79
N ILE A 235 -19.34 10.55 -11.86
CA ILE A 235 -18.81 11.08 -13.12
C ILE A 235 -17.97 10.03 -13.82
N PHE A 236 -17.08 9.35 -13.08
CA PHE A 236 -16.32 8.21 -13.61
C PHE A 236 -17.23 7.09 -14.09
N LYS A 237 -18.23 6.66 -13.30
CA LYS A 237 -19.15 5.59 -13.70
C LYS A 237 -19.94 5.95 -14.96
N SER A 238 -20.37 7.20 -15.07
CA SER A 238 -21.08 7.72 -16.24
C SER A 238 -20.17 7.69 -17.47
N ALA A 239 -18.94 8.21 -17.35
CA ALA A 239 -17.94 8.18 -18.41
C ALA A 239 -17.60 6.76 -18.87
N LEU A 240 -17.35 5.84 -17.93
CA LEU A 240 -17.07 4.42 -18.21
C LEU A 240 -18.23 3.77 -18.98
N SER A 241 -19.48 4.00 -18.56
CA SER A 241 -20.66 3.45 -19.22
C SER A 241 -20.90 4.02 -20.63
N CYS A 242 -20.39 5.22 -20.89
CA CYS A 242 -20.48 5.93 -22.17
C CYS A 242 -19.33 5.63 -23.14
N LEU A 243 -18.38 4.76 -22.79
CA LEU A 243 -17.39 4.30 -23.75
C LEU A 243 -18.06 3.54 -24.90
N SER A 244 -17.53 3.73 -26.12
CA SER A 244 -17.87 2.93 -27.30
C SER A 244 -17.28 1.52 -27.21
N TRP A 245 -17.63 0.65 -28.16
CA TRP A 245 -16.91 -0.62 -28.36
C TRP A 245 -15.40 -0.35 -28.45
N GLU A 246 -14.60 -1.15 -27.73
CA GLU A 246 -13.13 -1.02 -27.62
C GLU A 246 -12.64 0.34 -27.11
N GLY A 247 -13.53 1.12 -26.49
CA GLY A 247 -13.17 2.38 -25.86
C GLY A 247 -12.24 2.20 -24.66
N ARG A 248 -11.48 3.24 -24.33
CA ARG A 248 -10.63 3.25 -23.12
C ARG A 248 -10.84 4.47 -22.25
N ILE A 249 -10.78 4.26 -20.94
CA ILE A 249 -10.75 5.33 -19.95
C ILE A 249 -9.36 5.40 -19.31
N VAL A 250 -8.78 6.59 -19.31
CA VAL A 250 -7.52 6.93 -18.65
C VAL A 250 -7.85 7.66 -17.36
N VAL A 251 -7.55 7.03 -16.24
CA VAL A 251 -7.74 7.57 -14.90
C VAL A 251 -6.52 8.39 -14.50
N VAL A 252 -6.74 9.68 -14.28
CA VAL A 252 -5.71 10.70 -14.04
C VAL A 252 -5.74 11.19 -12.59
N GLY A 253 -6.92 11.24 -11.98
CA GLY A 253 -7.09 11.69 -10.61
C GLY A 253 -8.54 11.64 -10.14
N PHE A 254 -8.76 11.96 -8.87
CA PHE A 254 -10.07 11.87 -8.21
C PHE A 254 -10.42 13.19 -7.51
N ALA A 255 -10.53 14.29 -8.26
CA ALA A 255 -10.82 15.61 -7.69
C ALA A 255 -12.17 15.68 -6.93
N GLY A 256 -13.06 14.72 -7.19
CA GLY A 256 -14.32 14.49 -6.48
C GLY A 256 -14.15 13.90 -5.07
N GLY A 257 -12.98 13.34 -4.74
CA GLY A 257 -12.66 12.74 -3.44
C GLY A 257 -13.01 11.25 -3.30
N ASN A 258 -13.77 10.68 -4.24
CA ASN A 258 -14.20 9.28 -4.21
C ASN A 258 -13.37 8.42 -5.17
N ILE A 259 -12.71 7.39 -4.64
CA ILE A 259 -11.99 6.39 -5.44
C ILE A 259 -13.01 5.52 -6.18
N PRO A 260 -13.00 5.46 -7.53
CA PRO A 260 -14.00 4.76 -8.30
C PRO A 260 -13.81 3.24 -8.27
N THR A 261 -14.92 2.52 -8.11
CA THR A 261 -15.00 1.06 -8.33
C THR A 261 -15.33 0.78 -9.80
N ILE A 262 -14.67 -0.21 -10.41
CA ILE A 262 -14.90 -0.59 -11.81
C ILE A 262 -15.75 -1.86 -11.87
N PRO A 263 -16.99 -1.81 -12.36
CA PRO A 263 -17.80 -3.00 -12.56
C PRO A 263 -17.24 -3.84 -13.72
N ALA A 264 -16.76 -5.05 -13.42
CA ALA A 264 -16.11 -5.92 -14.41
C ALA A 264 -17.02 -6.28 -15.59
N ASN A 265 -18.34 -6.32 -15.38
CA ASN A 265 -19.32 -6.55 -16.45
C ASN A 265 -19.30 -5.44 -17.50
N LEU A 266 -19.05 -4.18 -17.13
CA LEU A 266 -18.95 -3.09 -18.10
C LEU A 266 -17.72 -3.23 -18.98
N LEU A 267 -16.60 -3.73 -18.42
CA LEU A 267 -15.39 -4.02 -19.19
C LEU A 267 -15.65 -5.09 -20.26
N LEU A 268 -16.31 -6.17 -19.85
CA LEU A 268 -16.64 -7.31 -20.71
C LEU A 268 -17.61 -6.95 -21.84
N LEU A 269 -18.71 -6.24 -21.56
CA LEU A 269 -19.82 -6.08 -22.51
C LEU A 269 -19.47 -5.24 -23.74
N LYS A 270 -18.47 -4.37 -23.65
CA LYS A 270 -18.04 -3.47 -24.73
C LYS A 270 -16.58 -3.65 -25.13
N ASN A 271 -15.90 -4.66 -24.59
CA ASN A 271 -14.46 -4.85 -24.71
C ASN A 271 -13.66 -3.58 -24.37
N ILE A 272 -14.10 -2.84 -23.36
CA ILE A 272 -13.47 -1.56 -22.98
C ILE A 272 -12.32 -1.79 -22.01
N ALA A 273 -11.36 -0.86 -22.00
CA ALA A 273 -10.23 -0.87 -21.10
C ALA A 273 -10.27 0.28 -20.09
N ALA A 274 -9.85 0.03 -18.86
CA ALA A 274 -9.61 1.06 -17.85
C ALA A 274 -8.14 1.03 -17.42
N MET A 275 -7.47 2.18 -17.47
CA MET A 275 -6.03 2.28 -17.22
C MET A 275 -5.70 3.54 -16.44
N GLY A 276 -4.76 3.45 -15.50
CA GLY A 276 -4.22 4.61 -14.81
C GLY A 276 -3.10 5.31 -15.59
N VAL A 277 -2.89 6.60 -15.32
CA VAL A 277 -1.67 7.33 -15.64
C VAL A 277 -1.11 7.96 -14.36
N PHE A 278 0.11 7.58 -13.99
CA PHE A 278 0.84 8.18 -12.88
C PHE A 278 2.10 8.85 -13.43
N TRP A 279 1.95 10.07 -13.94
CA TRP A 279 3.00 10.79 -14.66
C TRP A 279 4.32 10.91 -13.88
N GLY A 280 4.25 11.23 -12.58
CA GLY A 280 5.46 11.34 -11.73
C GLY A 280 6.27 10.04 -11.62
N ARG A 281 5.59 8.88 -11.61
CA ARG A 281 6.25 7.57 -11.47
C ARG A 281 7.02 7.16 -12.73
N TYR A 282 6.61 7.63 -13.91
CA TYR A 282 7.36 7.39 -15.16
C TYR A 282 8.77 7.97 -15.10
N ARG A 283 9.03 9.01 -14.29
CA ARG A 283 10.39 9.54 -14.09
C ARG A 283 11.36 8.45 -13.62
N ASP A 284 10.90 7.57 -12.73
CA ASP A 284 11.75 6.59 -12.05
C ASP A 284 11.67 5.21 -12.75
N GLU A 285 10.54 4.88 -13.36
CA GLU A 285 10.32 3.59 -14.05
C GLU A 285 10.71 3.60 -15.54
N ASP A 286 10.49 4.71 -16.26
CA ASP A 286 10.76 4.85 -17.70
C ASP A 286 11.08 6.31 -18.04
N PHE A 287 12.28 6.72 -17.64
CA PHE A 287 12.78 8.07 -17.82
C PHE A 287 12.74 8.56 -19.28
N PRO A 288 13.08 7.75 -20.30
CA PRO A 288 12.95 8.16 -21.70
C PRO A 288 11.51 8.58 -22.09
N VAL A 289 10.49 7.81 -21.71
CA VAL A 289 9.09 8.14 -21.98
C VAL A 289 8.68 9.41 -21.23
N PHE A 290 9.07 9.52 -19.97
CA PHE A 290 8.83 10.73 -19.16
C PHE A 290 9.46 11.98 -19.78
N SER A 291 10.75 11.95 -20.07
CA SER A 291 11.49 13.08 -20.66
C SER A 291 10.95 13.47 -22.03
N LYS A 292 10.54 12.48 -22.84
CA LYS A 292 9.91 12.70 -24.14
C LYS A 292 8.63 13.51 -23.99
N SER A 293 7.77 13.19 -23.01
CA SER A 293 6.50 13.93 -22.80
C SER A 293 6.71 15.42 -22.53
N ILE A 294 7.77 15.78 -21.80
CA ILE A 294 8.11 17.18 -21.49
C ILE A 294 8.72 17.88 -22.71
N SER A 295 9.60 17.17 -23.41
CA SER A 295 10.22 17.68 -24.63
C SER A 295 9.16 17.99 -25.70
N GLU A 296 8.18 17.10 -25.87
CA GLU A 296 7.05 17.31 -26.80
C GLU A 296 6.15 18.46 -26.36
N ALA A 297 5.85 18.61 -25.06
CA ALA A 297 5.08 19.75 -24.56
C ALA A 297 5.78 21.08 -24.88
N ILE A 298 7.09 21.17 -24.68
CA ILE A 298 7.88 22.37 -25.00
C ILE A 298 7.84 22.64 -26.51
N GLN A 299 8.05 21.60 -27.33
CA GLN A 299 8.04 21.72 -28.79
C GLN A 299 6.67 22.18 -29.32
N TYR A 300 5.57 21.61 -28.82
CA TYR A 300 4.22 22.01 -29.22
C TYR A 300 3.91 23.45 -28.79
N CYS A 301 4.37 23.87 -27.61
CA CYS A 301 4.19 25.24 -27.14
C CYS A 301 5.02 26.22 -27.98
N GLN A 302 6.27 25.86 -28.28
CA GLN A 302 7.16 26.64 -29.14
C GLN A 302 6.59 26.83 -30.55
N ALA A 303 5.98 25.77 -31.10
CA ALA A 303 5.34 25.80 -32.41
C ALA A 303 3.97 26.51 -32.42
N GLY A 304 3.48 26.96 -31.26
CA GLY A 304 2.17 27.61 -31.13
C GLY A 304 0.98 26.67 -31.32
N VAL A 305 1.19 25.35 -31.31
CA VAL A 305 0.13 24.33 -31.46
C VAL A 305 -0.68 24.20 -30.17
N ILE A 306 -0.04 24.43 -29.02
CA ILE A 306 -0.68 24.52 -27.72
C ILE A 306 -0.32 25.84 -27.05
N LYS A 307 -1.17 26.32 -26.15
CA LYS A 307 -0.90 27.52 -25.36
C LYS A 307 -1.42 27.35 -23.94
N PRO A 308 -0.58 27.18 -22.93
CA PRO A 308 -1.04 27.01 -21.55
C PRO A 308 -2.01 28.11 -21.10
N TRP A 309 -3.01 27.73 -20.29
CA TRP A 309 -3.95 28.68 -19.71
C TRP A 309 -3.64 28.87 -18.22
N ILE A 310 -3.26 30.10 -17.88
CA ILE A 310 -2.90 30.49 -16.52
C ILE A 310 -4.10 31.20 -15.93
N GLY A 311 -4.75 30.55 -14.96
CA GLY A 311 -5.97 31.04 -14.33
C GLY A 311 -5.73 32.07 -13.26
N ALA A 312 -4.64 31.91 -12.51
CA ALA A 312 -4.28 32.79 -11.41
C ALA A 312 -2.78 32.70 -11.11
N THR A 313 -2.23 33.84 -10.69
CA THR A 313 -0.84 33.97 -10.24
C THR A 313 -0.85 34.52 -8.82
N PHE A 314 -0.25 33.79 -7.88
CA PHE A 314 -0.08 34.22 -6.49
C PHE A 314 1.40 34.50 -6.21
N LYS A 315 1.70 35.31 -5.20
CA LYS A 315 3.09 35.47 -4.71
C LYS A 315 3.44 34.31 -3.77
N LEU A 316 4.73 34.01 -3.58
CA LEU A 316 5.19 32.93 -2.68
C LEU A 316 4.59 33.02 -1.25
N HIS A 317 4.45 34.21 -0.68
CA HIS A 317 3.85 34.39 0.65
C HIS A 317 2.34 34.11 0.70
N GLN A 318 1.67 34.06 -0.45
CA GLN A 318 0.24 33.76 -0.61
C GLN A 318 0.02 32.27 -0.97
N VAL A 319 1.01 31.41 -0.73
CA VAL A 319 0.93 29.97 -1.09
C VAL A 319 -0.28 29.27 -0.47
N ASN A 320 -0.67 29.63 0.77
CA ASN A 320 -1.85 29.07 1.43
C ASN A 320 -3.16 29.54 0.77
N ASP A 321 -3.22 30.79 0.31
CA ASP A 321 -4.37 31.32 -0.44
C ASP A 321 -4.51 30.59 -1.78
N ALA A 322 -3.39 30.32 -2.46
CA ALA A 322 -3.37 29.53 -3.69
C ALA A 322 -3.88 28.10 -3.47
N PHE A 323 -3.51 27.46 -2.36
CA PHE A 323 -4.01 26.13 -1.99
C PHE A 323 -5.52 26.15 -1.74
N GLN A 324 -5.98 27.13 -0.97
CA GLN A 324 -7.41 27.30 -0.67
C GLN A 324 -8.23 27.56 -1.94
N TYR A 325 -7.73 28.40 -2.85
CA TYR A 325 -8.36 28.72 -4.12
C TYR A 325 -8.59 27.46 -4.99
N ILE A 326 -7.61 26.55 -5.02
CA ILE A 326 -7.73 25.27 -5.73
C ILE A 326 -8.70 24.32 -4.98
N GLN A 327 -8.58 24.20 -3.65
CA GLN A 327 -9.44 23.32 -2.84
C GLN A 327 -10.92 23.69 -2.93
N GLN A 328 -11.22 24.99 -2.98
CA GLN A 328 -12.58 25.52 -3.16
C GLN A 328 -13.09 25.40 -4.60
N ARG A 329 -12.32 24.75 -5.50
CA ARG A 329 -12.65 24.52 -6.91
C ARG A 329 -12.90 25.81 -7.70
N GLN A 330 -12.32 26.93 -7.25
CA GLN A 330 -12.44 28.23 -7.92
C GLN A 330 -11.49 28.37 -9.10
N SER A 331 -10.40 27.59 -9.11
CA SER A 331 -9.39 27.63 -10.18
C SER A 331 -9.94 27.25 -11.56
N VAL A 332 -9.51 27.99 -12.58
CA VAL A 332 -9.77 27.75 -13.99
C VAL A 332 -8.44 27.74 -14.74
N GLY A 333 -7.94 26.57 -15.14
CA GLY A 333 -6.60 26.34 -15.67
C GLY A 333 -5.51 26.23 -14.60
N LYS A 334 -4.25 26.51 -14.98
CA LYS A 334 -3.09 26.37 -14.09
C LYS A 334 -3.01 27.55 -13.12
N VAL A 335 -2.76 27.25 -11.85
CA VAL A 335 -2.38 28.24 -10.83
C VAL A 335 -0.86 28.20 -10.67
N ILE A 336 -0.21 29.36 -10.66
CA ILE A 336 1.24 29.48 -10.51
C ILE A 336 1.60 30.41 -9.34
N LEU A 337 2.77 30.18 -8.74
CA LEU A 337 3.41 31.07 -7.78
C LEU A 337 4.50 31.87 -8.48
N SER A 338 4.55 33.18 -8.25
CA SER A 338 5.68 34.04 -8.62
C SER A 338 6.62 34.22 -7.43
N MET A 339 7.92 34.04 -7.70
CA MET A 339 8.98 34.16 -6.69
C MET A 339 9.56 35.56 -6.58
N LYS A 340 9.29 36.45 -7.54
CA LYS A 340 9.78 37.83 -7.50
C LYS A 340 8.96 38.71 -6.56
N GLY A 341 9.62 39.31 -5.56
CA GLY A 341 9.16 40.53 -4.93
C GLY A 341 9.47 41.72 -5.85
N THR A 342 8.45 42.46 -6.29
CA THR A 342 8.64 43.62 -7.18
C THR A 342 9.43 44.74 -6.51
N SER A 343 10.54 45.14 -7.12
CA SER A 343 11.04 46.52 -7.11
C SER A 343 10.98 47.08 -8.54
N ALA A 344 10.00 47.98 -8.80
CA ALA A 344 9.83 48.88 -9.97
C ALA A 344 9.63 48.23 -11.38
N ARG A 345 8.77 48.65 -12.32
CA ARG A 345 7.92 49.83 -12.60
C ARG A 345 6.67 49.36 -13.43
N PRO A 346 5.59 50.16 -13.54
CA PRO A 346 4.31 49.74 -14.12
C PRO A 346 4.30 49.86 -15.64
N ASP A 347 3.64 48.92 -16.33
CA ASP A 347 2.86 49.22 -17.54
C ASP A 347 1.82 48.12 -17.80
N THR A 348 0.56 48.53 -17.61
CA THR A 348 -0.69 48.16 -18.30
C THR A 348 -1.21 46.72 -18.38
N THR A 349 -2.44 46.58 -17.88
CA THR A 349 -3.53 45.64 -18.23
C THR A 349 -3.53 44.24 -17.63
N GLY A 350 -3.93 44.17 -16.35
CA GLY A 350 -4.57 42.99 -15.76
C GLY A 350 -5.46 43.46 -14.61
N MET A 351 -6.77 43.24 -14.71
CA MET A 351 -7.78 43.69 -13.74
C MET A 351 -7.46 43.21 -12.32
N ASP A 352 -7.31 44.17 -11.41
CA ASP A 352 -7.17 43.96 -9.97
C ASP A 352 -8.57 43.82 -9.35
N ILE A 353 -8.94 42.61 -8.93
CA ILE A 353 -10.25 42.33 -8.30
C ILE A 353 -10.08 42.42 -6.79
N THR A 354 -9.93 43.64 -6.26
CA THR A 354 -10.16 43.93 -4.84
C THR A 354 -10.91 45.24 -4.68
N SER A 355 -12.19 45.24 -5.01
CA SER A 355 -13.11 46.26 -4.49
C SER A 355 -14.52 45.71 -4.38
N ARG A 356 -14.87 45.23 -3.17
CA ARG A 356 -16.21 45.37 -2.57
C ARG A 356 -16.21 44.85 -1.12
N CYS A 357 -16.40 45.81 -0.21
CA CYS A 357 -17.02 45.70 1.11
C CYS A 357 -16.42 44.71 2.13
N THR A 358 -15.39 45.14 2.85
CA THR A 358 -15.18 44.71 4.25
C THR A 358 -15.94 45.65 5.18
N LEU A 359 -17.08 45.20 5.70
CA LEU A 359 -17.55 45.66 7.01
C LEU A 359 -16.57 45.10 8.05
N GLY A 360 -15.97 45.98 8.85
CA GLY A 360 -14.97 45.61 9.86
C GLY A 360 -15.57 44.73 10.95
N ASP A 361 -14.82 43.69 11.33
CA ASP A 361 -15.10 42.86 12.50
C ASP A 361 -14.80 43.67 13.79
N PRO A 362 -15.77 43.88 14.69
CA PRO A 362 -15.61 44.69 15.90
C PRO A 362 -14.73 44.07 16.99
N ASN A 363 -14.12 42.89 16.79
CA ASN A 363 -13.36 42.18 17.83
C ASN A 363 -11.81 42.24 17.73
N LYS A 364 -11.23 43.16 16.95
CA LYS A 364 -9.77 43.34 16.92
C LYS A 364 -9.28 44.22 18.07
N LEU A 365 -8.84 43.60 19.17
CA LEU A 365 -8.08 44.29 20.22
C LEU A 365 -6.65 44.62 19.76
N PRO A 366 -6.03 45.73 20.22
CA PRO A 366 -4.68 46.12 19.81
C PRO A 366 -3.61 45.18 20.37
N GLU A 367 -2.55 44.93 19.59
CA GLU A 367 -1.41 44.09 19.96
C GLU A 367 -0.59 44.67 21.13
N GLY A 368 -0.28 43.84 22.13
CA GLY A 368 0.63 44.22 23.22
C GLY A 368 0.38 43.59 24.61
N VAL A 369 -0.69 42.82 24.81
CA VAL A 369 -0.96 42.15 26.09
C VAL A 369 -0.40 40.71 26.06
N PRO A 370 0.30 40.22 27.10
CA PRO A 370 0.78 38.84 27.16
C PRO A 370 -0.42 37.88 27.02
N GLN A 371 -0.38 36.97 26.04
CA GLN A 371 -1.45 35.97 25.93
C GLN A 371 -1.38 35.03 27.14
N PRO A 372 -2.48 34.84 27.88
CA PRO A 372 -2.49 33.93 29.01
C PRO A 372 -2.29 32.48 28.52
N ALA A 373 -1.74 31.65 29.41
CA ALA A 373 -1.47 30.24 29.16
C ALA A 373 -2.71 29.54 28.56
N ARG A 374 -2.57 29.01 27.33
CA ARG A 374 -3.63 28.23 26.69
C ARG A 374 -3.64 26.83 27.27
N MET A 375 -4.64 26.53 28.09
CA MET A 375 -4.90 25.18 28.60
C MET A 375 -6.00 24.54 27.73
N PRO A 376 -5.71 23.53 26.91
CA PRO A 376 -6.76 22.81 26.20
C PRO A 376 -7.63 22.05 27.21
N TYR A 377 -8.93 22.33 27.21
CA TYR A 377 -9.93 21.63 28.03
C TYR A 377 -10.80 20.75 27.12
N VAL A 378 -10.97 19.49 27.51
CA VAL A 378 -11.88 18.52 26.89
C VAL A 378 -12.89 18.09 27.94
N SER A 379 -14.18 18.17 27.62
CA SER A 379 -15.26 17.83 28.55
C SER A 379 -15.85 16.48 28.19
N ASP A 380 -15.68 15.49 29.07
CA ASP A 380 -16.33 14.17 28.92
C ASP A 380 -17.85 14.23 29.21
N LYS A 381 -18.31 15.31 29.85
CA LYS A 381 -19.72 15.50 30.21
C LYS A 381 -20.55 16.10 29.07
N HIS A 382 -19.91 16.94 28.23
CA HIS A 382 -20.62 17.70 27.20
C HIS A 382 -21.35 16.78 26.19
N PRO A 383 -20.72 15.74 25.61
CA PRO A 383 -21.42 14.85 24.67
C PRO A 383 -22.65 14.16 25.27
N ARG A 384 -22.54 13.68 26.51
CA ARG A 384 -23.65 13.00 27.22
C ARG A 384 -24.81 13.96 27.48
N GLN A 385 -24.54 15.15 28.01
CA GLN A 385 -25.56 16.16 28.29
C GLN A 385 -26.24 16.64 27.01
N THR A 386 -25.48 16.81 25.92
CA THR A 386 -26.03 17.19 24.62
C THR A 386 -26.97 16.11 24.08
N LEU A 387 -26.57 14.83 24.11
CA LEU A 387 -27.43 13.73 23.68
C LEU A 387 -28.68 13.57 24.56
N GLU A 388 -28.57 13.77 25.88
CA GLU A 388 -29.71 13.77 26.80
C GLU A 388 -30.76 14.82 26.40
N VAL A 389 -30.33 16.06 26.10
CA VAL A 389 -31.23 17.13 25.63
C VAL A 389 -31.83 16.79 24.27
N ILE A 390 -31.04 16.27 23.33
CA ILE A 390 -31.53 15.89 22.00
C ILE A 390 -32.54 14.73 22.08
N ASN A 391 -32.35 13.78 22.99
CA ASN A 391 -33.30 12.71 23.26
C ASN A 391 -34.61 13.26 23.85
N LEU A 392 -34.52 14.26 24.73
CA LEU A 392 -35.70 14.96 25.27
C LEU A 392 -36.50 15.63 24.15
N LEU A 393 -35.84 16.36 23.25
CA LEU A 393 -36.46 16.95 22.06
C LEU A 393 -37.17 15.89 21.20
N ARG A 394 -36.51 14.75 20.96
CA ARG A 394 -37.11 13.61 20.24
C ARG A 394 -38.38 13.11 20.93
N LYS A 395 -38.36 12.92 22.26
CA LYS A 395 -39.52 12.44 23.03
C LYS A 395 -40.70 13.42 22.99
N HIS A 396 -40.41 14.72 22.92
CA HIS A 396 -41.43 15.77 22.73
C HIS A 396 -41.80 16.00 21.25
N ARG A 397 -41.17 15.29 20.32
CA ARG A 397 -41.35 15.41 18.86
C ARG A 397 -40.99 16.80 18.33
N GLU A 398 -40.11 17.50 19.04
CA GLU A 398 -39.60 18.80 18.65
C GLU A 398 -38.45 18.61 17.67
N LEU A 399 -38.43 19.41 16.59
CA LEU A 399 -37.39 19.39 15.55
C LEU A 399 -37.19 18.05 14.82
N CYS A 400 -38.06 17.06 15.04
CA CYS A 400 -38.03 15.80 14.32
C CYS A 400 -38.40 16.03 12.85
N ASP A 401 -37.46 15.73 11.96
CA ASP A 401 -37.54 15.95 10.51
C ASP A 401 -37.74 14.63 9.72
N VAL A 402 -37.93 13.52 10.42
CA VAL A 402 -38.29 12.22 9.85
C VAL A 402 -39.11 11.36 10.82
N VAL A 403 -40.01 10.56 10.27
CA VAL A 403 -40.77 9.51 10.96
C VAL A 403 -40.45 8.17 10.30
N LEU A 404 -39.88 7.23 11.05
CA LEU A 404 -39.68 5.86 10.59
C LEU A 404 -40.93 5.02 10.87
N VAL A 405 -41.45 4.37 9.84
CA VAL A 405 -42.60 3.48 9.94
C VAL A 405 -42.11 2.04 9.82
N VAL A 406 -42.22 1.27 10.91
CA VAL A 406 -41.79 -0.13 10.97
C VAL A 406 -42.97 -0.96 11.47
N GLY A 407 -43.52 -1.79 10.59
CA GLY A 407 -44.78 -2.50 10.85
C GLY A 407 -45.91 -1.52 11.20
N ALA A 408 -46.48 -1.66 12.41
CA ALA A 408 -47.52 -0.78 12.93
C ALA A 408 -46.96 0.45 13.70
N LYS A 409 -45.66 0.48 13.98
CA LYS A 409 -45.02 1.51 14.83
C LYS A 409 -44.54 2.71 14.02
N LYS A 410 -44.76 3.91 14.57
CA LYS A 410 -44.22 5.18 14.06
C LYS A 410 -43.20 5.75 15.06
N ILE A 411 -41.96 5.89 14.61
CA ILE A 411 -40.82 6.35 15.43
C ILE A 411 -40.36 7.71 14.92
N TYR A 412 -40.52 8.75 15.73
CA TYR A 412 -40.09 10.12 15.40
C TYR A 412 -38.59 10.29 15.68
N ALA A 413 -37.85 10.87 14.74
CA ALA A 413 -36.40 11.03 14.85
C ALA A 413 -35.88 12.25 14.09
N HIS A 414 -34.58 12.49 14.25
CA HIS A 414 -33.82 13.54 13.60
C HIS A 414 -32.83 12.91 12.61
N ARG A 415 -32.91 13.26 11.33
CA ARG A 415 -32.08 12.74 10.25
C ARG A 415 -30.59 12.91 10.55
N VAL A 416 -30.21 14.04 11.14
CA VAL A 416 -28.81 14.32 11.50
C VAL A 416 -28.26 13.33 12.54
N ILE A 417 -29.06 12.95 13.54
CA ILE A 417 -28.64 12.02 14.59
C ILE A 417 -28.54 10.60 14.04
N LEU A 418 -29.55 10.17 13.28
CA LEU A 418 -29.53 8.86 12.64
C LEU A 418 -28.37 8.73 11.64
N SER A 419 -28.11 9.77 10.85
CA SER A 419 -26.98 9.80 9.91
C SER A 419 -25.63 9.83 10.61
N ALA A 420 -25.54 10.48 11.78
CA ALA A 420 -24.31 10.49 12.57
C ALA A 420 -24.00 9.09 13.11
N CYS A 421 -25.02 8.39 13.62
CA CYS A 421 -24.89 7.08 14.27
C CYS A 421 -24.78 5.90 13.28
N SER A 422 -25.46 5.97 12.12
CA SER A 422 -25.56 4.86 11.17
C SER A 422 -25.15 5.27 9.74
N PRO A 423 -24.18 4.57 9.13
CA PRO A 423 -23.85 4.75 7.71
C PRO A 423 -25.03 4.45 6.76
N TYR A 424 -25.91 3.51 7.12
CA TYR A 424 -27.12 3.19 6.36
C TYR A 424 -28.06 4.39 6.31
N PHE A 425 -28.39 4.99 7.45
CA PHE A 425 -29.24 6.19 7.50
C PHE A 425 -28.56 7.40 6.88
N ARG A 426 -27.23 7.51 6.99
CA ARG A 426 -26.46 8.54 6.28
C ARG A 426 -26.65 8.43 4.78
N ALA A 427 -26.42 7.25 4.21
CA ALA A 427 -26.63 7.01 2.78
C ALA A 427 -28.10 7.27 2.36
N MET A 428 -29.06 6.88 3.19
CA MET A 428 -30.49 7.11 2.96
C MET A 428 -30.87 8.60 2.95
N PHE A 429 -30.41 9.38 3.91
CA PHE A 429 -30.85 10.76 4.09
C PHE A 429 -29.99 11.80 3.36
N THR A 430 -28.73 11.48 3.04
CA THR A 430 -27.84 12.37 2.29
C THR A 430 -27.69 11.99 0.82
N GLY A 431 -28.28 10.86 0.40
CA GLY A 431 -28.27 10.40 -0.99
C GLY A 431 -29.45 10.91 -1.83
N GLU A 432 -29.52 10.46 -3.08
CA GLU A 432 -30.60 10.79 -4.03
C GLU A 432 -31.81 9.83 -3.96
N LEU A 433 -31.89 9.00 -2.92
CA LEU A 433 -32.99 8.07 -2.69
C LEU A 433 -34.30 8.83 -2.38
N ALA A 434 -35.46 8.26 -2.73
CA ALA A 434 -36.75 8.93 -2.56
C ALA A 434 -37.03 9.26 -1.08
N GLU A 435 -36.56 8.39 -0.19
CA GLU A 435 -36.57 8.46 1.26
C GLU A 435 -35.86 9.72 1.78
N SER A 436 -34.86 10.24 1.05
CA SER A 436 -34.16 11.46 1.44
C SER A 436 -35.05 12.71 1.39
N ARG A 437 -36.18 12.65 0.70
CA ARG A 437 -37.16 13.74 0.58
C ARG A 437 -38.47 13.47 1.31
N GLN A 438 -38.63 12.28 1.89
CA GLN A 438 -39.86 11.87 2.57
C GLN A 438 -39.84 12.24 4.05
N THR A 439 -40.97 12.74 4.55
CA THR A 439 -41.17 12.99 5.98
C THR A 439 -41.51 11.70 6.74
N GLU A 440 -42.15 10.73 6.09
CA GLU A 440 -42.36 9.37 6.62
C GLU A 440 -41.63 8.35 5.74
N VAL A 441 -40.76 7.54 6.33
CA VAL A 441 -39.97 6.51 5.63
C VAL A 441 -40.32 5.13 6.17
N VAL A 442 -40.75 4.22 5.28
CA VAL A 442 -41.14 2.85 5.66
C VAL A 442 -39.90 1.96 5.65
N ILE A 443 -39.57 1.36 6.80
CA ILE A 443 -38.50 0.37 6.90
C ILE A 443 -39.13 -1.02 7.01
N ARG A 444 -38.72 -1.91 6.11
CA ARG A 444 -39.20 -3.29 6.02
C ARG A 444 -38.14 -4.25 6.56
N ASP A 445 -38.57 -5.48 6.85
CA ASP A 445 -37.69 -6.61 7.21
C ASP A 445 -36.85 -6.39 8.48
N ILE A 446 -37.34 -5.55 9.40
CA ILE A 446 -36.78 -5.35 10.74
C ILE A 446 -37.90 -5.48 11.77
N ASP A 447 -37.64 -6.17 12.88
CA ASP A 447 -38.55 -6.27 14.01
C ASP A 447 -38.82 -4.90 14.67
N GLU A 448 -40.08 -4.64 15.05
CA GLU A 448 -40.50 -3.33 15.56
C GLU A 448 -39.78 -2.94 16.87
N ARG A 449 -39.51 -3.93 17.73
CA ARG A 449 -38.87 -3.72 19.02
C ARG A 449 -37.36 -3.59 18.86
N ALA A 450 -36.75 -4.36 17.95
CA ALA A 450 -35.34 -4.21 17.59
C ALA A 450 -35.07 -2.81 17.02
N MET A 451 -35.90 -2.31 16.08
CA MET A 451 -35.74 -0.96 15.55
C MET A 451 -35.80 0.11 16.66
N GLU A 452 -36.78 0.01 17.57
CA GLU A 452 -36.93 0.97 18.66
C GLU A 452 -35.69 1.02 19.55
N LEU A 453 -35.13 -0.14 19.93
CA LEU A 453 -33.90 -0.23 20.73
C LEU A 453 -32.70 0.41 20.01
N LEU A 454 -32.55 0.19 18.71
CA LEU A 454 -31.45 0.75 17.92
C LEU A 454 -31.57 2.26 17.75
N ILE A 455 -32.80 2.77 17.58
CA ILE A 455 -33.03 4.22 17.53
C ILE A 455 -32.83 4.82 18.91
N ASP A 456 -33.29 4.18 19.99
CA ASP A 456 -33.04 4.68 21.34
C ASP A 456 -31.54 4.75 21.65
N PHE A 457 -30.76 3.75 21.25
CA PHE A 457 -29.31 3.77 21.35
C PHE A 457 -28.68 4.98 20.65
N ALA A 458 -29.17 5.38 19.47
CA ALA A 458 -28.65 6.55 18.76
C ALA A 458 -28.79 7.87 19.55
N TYR A 459 -29.68 7.91 20.55
CA TYR A 459 -29.94 9.08 21.39
C TYR A 459 -29.46 8.91 22.84
N THR A 460 -29.26 7.69 23.33
CA THR A 460 -28.88 7.41 24.73
C THR A 460 -27.46 6.86 24.87
N SER A 461 -26.89 6.35 23.78
CA SER A 461 -25.67 5.52 23.78
C SER A 461 -25.80 4.28 24.69
N GLN A 462 -27.01 3.78 24.89
CA GLN A 462 -27.30 2.63 25.75
C GLN A 462 -28.26 1.67 25.05
N VAL A 463 -27.93 0.38 25.11
CA VAL A 463 -28.78 -0.73 24.63
C VAL A 463 -28.60 -1.91 25.59
N THR A 464 -29.66 -2.68 25.82
CA THR A 464 -29.61 -3.89 26.65
C THR A 464 -29.78 -5.10 25.74
N VAL A 465 -28.77 -5.97 25.70
CA VAL A 465 -28.77 -7.23 24.95
C VAL A 465 -29.12 -8.35 25.92
N GLU A 466 -30.11 -9.16 25.58
CA GLU A 466 -30.59 -10.29 26.38
C GLU A 466 -31.05 -11.44 25.48
N GLU A 467 -31.17 -12.65 26.03
CA GLU A 467 -31.55 -13.87 25.29
C GLU A 467 -32.81 -13.67 24.42
N GLY A 468 -33.81 -12.96 24.95
CA GLY A 468 -35.08 -12.73 24.26
C GLY A 468 -35.01 -11.73 23.11
N ASN A 469 -33.93 -10.96 22.95
CA ASN A 469 -33.84 -9.91 21.93
C ASN A 469 -32.64 -10.05 20.97
N VAL A 470 -31.59 -10.79 21.34
CA VAL A 470 -30.34 -10.85 20.55
C VAL A 470 -30.57 -11.37 19.12
N GLN A 471 -31.48 -12.33 18.93
CA GLN A 471 -31.79 -12.93 17.63
C GLN A 471 -32.44 -11.97 16.64
N THR A 472 -33.18 -10.97 17.14
CA THR A 472 -33.81 -9.94 16.29
C THR A 472 -32.97 -8.67 16.23
N LEU A 473 -32.20 -8.38 17.28
CA LEU A 473 -31.36 -7.18 17.39
C LEU A 473 -30.11 -7.27 16.52
N LEU A 474 -29.43 -8.42 16.46
CA LEU A 474 -28.19 -8.59 15.69
C LEU A 474 -28.41 -8.39 14.17
N PRO A 475 -29.37 -9.05 13.51
CA PRO A 475 -29.62 -8.82 12.08
C PRO A 475 -30.01 -7.38 11.76
N ALA A 476 -30.78 -6.73 12.65
CA ALA A 476 -31.16 -5.33 12.51
C ALA A 476 -29.95 -4.40 12.64
N ALA A 477 -29.06 -4.66 13.61
CA ALA A 477 -27.81 -3.92 13.77
C ALA A 477 -26.85 -4.11 12.58
N CYS A 478 -26.81 -5.31 11.98
CA CYS A 478 -26.08 -5.59 10.74
C CYS A 478 -26.62 -4.76 9.56
N LEU A 479 -27.94 -4.80 9.34
CA LEU A 479 -28.59 -4.09 8.23
C LEU A 479 -28.41 -2.56 8.35
N LEU A 480 -28.59 -2.02 9.55
CA LEU A 480 -28.41 -0.59 9.83
C LEU A 480 -26.94 -0.18 10.03
N GLN A 481 -25.99 -1.12 9.89
CA GLN A 481 -24.55 -0.89 10.00
C GLN A 481 -24.11 -0.24 11.33
N LEU A 482 -24.69 -0.69 12.45
CA LEU A 482 -24.36 -0.26 13.81
C LEU A 482 -23.31 -1.21 14.45
N ALA A 483 -22.03 -0.99 14.14
CA ALA A 483 -20.94 -1.91 14.50
C ALA A 483 -20.80 -2.18 16.01
N GLU A 484 -20.92 -1.17 16.86
CA GLU A 484 -20.79 -1.32 18.32
C GLU A 484 -21.86 -2.28 18.91
N ILE A 485 -23.06 -2.27 18.34
CA ILE A 485 -24.15 -3.15 18.78
C ILE A 485 -23.97 -4.56 18.21
N GLN A 486 -23.43 -4.69 17.00
CA GLN A 486 -23.08 -6.00 16.43
C GLN A 486 -22.06 -6.72 17.30
N GLU A 487 -21.00 -6.02 17.71
CA GLU A 487 -19.98 -6.56 18.60
C GLU A 487 -20.57 -7.00 19.95
N ALA A 488 -21.39 -6.15 20.57
CA ALA A 488 -22.07 -6.49 21.83
C ALA A 488 -23.03 -7.69 21.72
N CYS A 489 -23.72 -7.84 20.58
CA CYS A 489 -24.62 -8.97 20.35
C CYS A 489 -23.86 -10.28 20.09
N CYS A 490 -22.74 -10.22 19.36
CA CYS A 490 -21.90 -11.39 19.08
C CYS A 490 -21.29 -11.98 20.37
N ASP A 491 -20.93 -11.12 21.34
CA ASP A 491 -20.39 -11.57 22.63
C ASP A 491 -21.44 -12.33 23.48
N GLU A 492 -22.69 -11.86 23.51
CA GLU A 492 -23.79 -12.57 24.20
C GLU A 492 -24.25 -13.83 23.43
N GLU A 493 -24.31 -13.79 22.10
CA GLU A 493 -24.71 -14.94 21.28
C GLU A 493 -23.80 -16.16 21.53
N PHE A 494 -22.49 -15.94 21.70
CA PHE A 494 -21.55 -17.01 22.07
C PHE A 494 -21.89 -17.65 23.41
N MET A 495 -22.29 -16.86 24.41
CA MET A 495 -22.62 -17.35 25.76
C MET A 495 -23.92 -18.17 25.78
N LEU A 496 -24.80 -17.96 24.80
CA LEU A 496 -26.06 -18.67 24.63
C LEU A 496 -25.95 -19.95 23.79
N LEU A 497 -24.77 -20.28 23.24
CA LEU A 497 -24.57 -21.49 22.44
C LEU A 497 -24.92 -22.76 23.23
N PRO A 498 -25.66 -23.72 22.62
CA PRO A 498 -25.78 -25.08 23.12
C PRO A 498 -24.41 -25.78 23.17
N ALA A 499 -24.25 -26.73 24.10
CA ALA A 499 -22.97 -27.40 24.35
C ALA A 499 -22.41 -28.13 23.12
N ASN A 500 -23.27 -28.76 22.32
CA ASN A 500 -22.88 -29.43 21.08
C ASN A 500 -22.31 -28.45 20.05
N GLN A 501 -22.93 -27.28 19.88
CA GLN A 501 -22.43 -26.27 18.96
C GLN A 501 -21.11 -25.67 19.44
N LEU A 502 -20.98 -25.43 20.75
CA LEU A 502 -19.70 -25.00 21.34
C LEU A 502 -18.61 -26.06 21.08
N ILE A 503 -18.91 -27.34 21.32
CA ILE A 503 -18.00 -28.47 21.07
C ILE A 503 -17.58 -28.51 19.60
N ASP A 504 -18.50 -28.37 18.65
CA ASP A 504 -18.17 -28.35 17.22
C ASP A 504 -17.18 -27.23 16.89
N ILE A 505 -17.39 -26.04 17.44
CA ILE A 505 -16.51 -24.88 17.25
C ILE A 505 -15.13 -25.13 17.87
N ILE A 506 -15.07 -25.53 19.15
CA ILE A 506 -13.79 -25.70 19.86
C ILE A 506 -13.04 -26.99 19.48
N SER A 507 -13.70 -27.95 18.82
CA SER A 507 -13.04 -29.15 18.29
C SER A 507 -12.27 -28.85 17.00
N SER A 508 -12.70 -27.84 16.24
CA SER A 508 -12.13 -27.52 14.94
C SER A 508 -10.63 -27.21 15.01
N ASP A 509 -9.84 -27.89 14.16
CA ASP A 509 -8.45 -27.52 13.91
C ASP A 509 -8.33 -26.12 13.29
N GLU A 510 -9.39 -25.63 12.65
CA GLU A 510 -9.41 -24.38 11.88
C GLU A 510 -9.87 -23.17 12.71
N LEU A 511 -10.18 -23.38 14.00
CA LEU A 511 -10.62 -22.33 14.90
C LEU A 511 -9.57 -21.21 15.02
N ASN A 512 -9.99 -19.98 14.70
CA ASN A 512 -9.12 -18.80 14.64
C ASN A 512 -8.89 -18.13 15.99
N VAL A 513 -7.99 -18.69 16.80
CA VAL A 513 -7.64 -18.21 18.14
C VAL A 513 -6.13 -17.99 18.28
N ARG A 514 -5.74 -17.00 19.10
CA ARG A 514 -4.32 -16.64 19.28
C ARG A 514 -3.56 -17.63 20.17
N SER A 515 -4.26 -18.36 21.03
CA SER A 515 -3.72 -19.38 21.92
C SER A 515 -4.83 -20.28 22.46
N GLU A 516 -4.46 -21.47 22.96
CA GLU A 516 -5.39 -22.34 23.70
C GLU A 516 -5.84 -21.74 25.03
N GLU A 517 -5.07 -20.80 25.60
CA GLU A 517 -5.46 -20.08 26.82
C GLU A 517 -6.75 -19.27 26.57
N GLN A 518 -6.90 -18.72 25.36
CA GLN A 518 -8.12 -18.02 24.94
C GLN A 518 -9.32 -18.98 24.86
N VAL A 519 -9.13 -20.17 24.28
CA VAL A 519 -10.18 -21.20 24.18
C VAL A 519 -10.62 -21.64 25.57
N PHE A 520 -9.66 -21.91 26.47
CA PHE A 520 -9.96 -22.27 27.85
C PHE A 520 -10.79 -21.19 28.55
N ASN A 521 -10.38 -19.93 28.45
CA ASN A 521 -11.10 -18.82 29.09
C ASN A 521 -12.53 -18.69 28.54
N ALA A 522 -12.72 -18.84 27.22
CA ALA A 522 -14.04 -18.80 26.59
C ALA A 522 -14.94 -19.95 27.08
N VAL A 523 -14.42 -21.17 27.15
CA VAL A 523 -15.13 -22.33 27.71
C VAL A 523 -15.50 -22.09 29.18
N MET A 524 -14.58 -21.59 29.99
CA MET A 524 -14.86 -21.31 31.41
C MET A 524 -15.87 -20.19 31.60
N ALA A 525 -15.86 -19.16 30.74
CA ALA A 525 -16.86 -18.11 30.73
C ALA A 525 -18.25 -18.67 30.39
N TRP A 526 -18.33 -19.51 29.35
CA TRP A 526 -19.57 -20.19 28.95
C TRP A 526 -20.12 -21.10 30.07
N VAL A 527 -19.27 -21.86 30.76
CA VAL A 527 -19.71 -22.69 31.91
C VAL A 527 -20.18 -21.83 33.09
N LYS A 528 -19.47 -20.74 33.40
CA LYS A 528 -19.80 -19.84 34.52
C LYS A 528 -21.08 -19.03 34.28
N TYR A 529 -21.48 -18.84 33.02
CA TYR A 529 -22.72 -18.15 32.65
C TYR A 529 -23.98 -18.88 33.16
N SER A 530 -24.03 -20.22 33.05
CA SER A 530 -25.09 -21.05 33.63
C SER A 530 -24.48 -22.23 34.40
N ILE A 531 -23.92 -21.94 35.57
CA ILE A 531 -23.12 -22.91 36.33
C ILE A 531 -23.92 -24.13 36.79
N GLN A 532 -25.22 -23.97 37.08
CA GLN A 532 -26.06 -25.07 37.56
C GLN A 532 -26.31 -26.12 36.46
N GLU A 533 -26.49 -25.68 35.23
CA GLU A 533 -26.83 -26.55 34.10
C GLU A 533 -25.60 -27.06 33.34
N ARG A 534 -24.54 -26.24 33.27
CA ARG A 534 -23.37 -26.51 32.43
C ARG A 534 -22.21 -27.16 33.17
N ARG A 535 -22.19 -27.11 34.52
CA ARG A 535 -21.15 -27.80 35.31
C ARG A 535 -21.05 -29.31 34.99
N PRO A 536 -22.15 -30.08 34.86
CA PRO A 536 -22.06 -31.49 34.49
C PRO A 536 -21.48 -31.75 33.09
N GLN A 537 -21.49 -30.74 32.22
CA GLN A 537 -21.03 -30.83 30.83
C GLN A 537 -19.57 -30.37 30.68
N LEU A 538 -18.97 -29.81 31.74
CA LEU A 538 -17.61 -29.29 31.73
C LEU A 538 -16.58 -30.31 31.24
N PRO A 539 -16.56 -31.58 31.68
CA PRO A 539 -15.58 -32.55 31.20
C PRO A 539 -15.69 -32.79 29.69
N GLN A 540 -16.93 -32.90 29.21
CA GLN A 540 -17.24 -33.15 27.80
C GLN A 540 -16.82 -32.00 26.89
N VAL A 541 -16.87 -30.76 27.37
CA VAL A 541 -16.43 -29.58 26.63
C VAL A 541 -14.91 -29.39 26.76
N LEU A 542 -14.36 -29.57 27.96
CA LEU A 542 -12.96 -29.29 28.28
C LEU A 542 -11.98 -30.21 27.52
N GLN A 543 -12.35 -31.46 27.24
CA GLN A 543 -11.51 -32.39 26.45
C GLN A 543 -11.19 -31.86 25.04
N HIS A 544 -11.97 -30.91 24.51
CA HIS A 544 -11.73 -30.29 23.20
C HIS A 544 -10.82 -29.04 23.28
N VAL A 545 -10.42 -28.64 24.49
CA VAL A 545 -9.37 -27.64 24.73
C VAL A 545 -8.02 -28.34 24.73
N ARG A 546 -7.04 -27.82 23.98
CA ARG A 546 -5.73 -28.48 23.80
C ARG A 546 -4.78 -28.12 24.94
N LEU A 547 -5.13 -28.55 26.16
CA LEU A 547 -4.38 -28.28 27.40
C LEU A 547 -2.86 -28.55 27.31
N PRO A 548 -2.38 -29.61 26.61
CA PRO A 548 -0.94 -29.86 26.42
C PRO A 548 -0.16 -28.73 25.72
N LEU A 549 -0.87 -27.81 25.05
CA LEU A 549 -0.30 -26.66 24.34
C LEU A 549 -0.39 -25.34 25.12
N LEU A 550 -0.90 -25.37 26.35
CA LEU A 550 -0.91 -24.21 27.25
C LEU A 550 0.48 -23.95 27.81
N SER A 551 0.73 -22.70 28.24
CA SER A 551 1.96 -22.40 28.98
C SER A 551 1.95 -23.14 30.34
N PRO A 552 3.10 -23.65 30.82
CA PRO A 552 3.16 -24.33 32.12
C PRO A 552 2.64 -23.47 33.27
N LYS A 553 2.91 -22.16 33.22
CA LYS A 553 2.43 -21.19 34.21
C LYS A 553 0.90 -21.10 34.23
N PHE A 554 0.26 -21.03 33.07
CA PHE A 554 -1.19 -20.95 32.96
C PHE A 554 -1.87 -22.27 33.32
N LEU A 555 -1.31 -23.40 32.86
CA LEU A 555 -1.83 -24.73 33.16
C LEU A 555 -1.85 -25.00 34.68
N VAL A 556 -0.79 -24.69 35.41
CA VAL A 556 -0.72 -24.93 36.86
C VAL A 556 -1.41 -23.82 37.66
N GLY A 557 -1.12 -22.56 37.32
CA GLY A 557 -1.57 -21.40 38.09
C GLY A 557 -3.04 -21.04 37.88
N THR A 558 -3.62 -21.37 36.71
CA THR A 558 -5.00 -21.05 36.36
C THR A 558 -5.84 -22.31 36.24
N VAL A 559 -5.53 -23.18 35.27
CA VAL A 559 -6.38 -24.34 34.95
C VAL A 559 -6.46 -25.32 36.11
N GLY A 560 -5.32 -25.84 36.55
CA GLY A 560 -5.23 -26.80 37.65
C GLY A 560 -5.59 -26.20 39.02
N SER A 561 -5.72 -24.88 39.12
CA SER A 561 -6.10 -24.18 40.35
C SER A 561 -7.60 -23.85 40.42
N ASP A 562 -8.33 -23.87 39.30
CA ASP A 562 -9.75 -23.51 39.24
C ASP A 562 -10.61 -24.54 40.03
N PRO A 563 -11.52 -24.08 40.92
CA PRO A 563 -12.34 -24.96 41.75
C PRO A 563 -13.20 -25.94 40.96
N LEU A 564 -13.70 -25.56 39.78
CA LEU A 564 -14.55 -26.43 38.96
C LEU A 564 -13.75 -27.62 38.42
N ILE A 565 -12.53 -27.34 37.95
CA ILE A 565 -11.58 -28.35 37.46
C ILE A 565 -11.14 -29.29 38.59
N LYS A 566 -10.80 -28.74 39.76
CA LYS A 566 -10.37 -29.56 40.92
C LYS A 566 -11.47 -30.47 41.44
N SER A 567 -12.73 -30.06 41.32
CA SER A 567 -13.87 -30.79 41.85
C SER A 567 -14.31 -31.97 40.99
N ASP A 568 -13.77 -32.10 39.78
CA ASP A 568 -14.14 -33.11 38.80
C ASP A 568 -12.97 -34.06 38.51
N GLU A 569 -13.23 -35.35 38.34
CA GLU A 569 -12.17 -36.36 38.14
C GLU A 569 -11.62 -36.35 36.71
N GLU A 570 -12.49 -36.37 35.72
CA GLU A 570 -12.11 -36.35 34.30
C GLU A 570 -11.33 -35.06 33.96
N CYS A 571 -11.76 -33.91 34.47
CA CYS A 571 -11.04 -32.65 34.25
C CYS A 571 -9.62 -32.68 34.83
N ARG A 572 -9.38 -33.36 35.96
CA ARG A 572 -8.04 -33.50 36.54
C ARG A 572 -7.16 -34.40 35.69
N ASP A 573 -7.70 -35.49 35.15
CA ASP A 573 -6.98 -36.38 34.25
C ASP A 573 -6.50 -35.65 32.98
N LEU A 574 -7.35 -34.80 32.40
CA LEU A 574 -6.98 -33.96 31.25
C LEU A 574 -5.80 -33.02 31.56
N VAL A 575 -5.74 -32.49 32.79
CA VAL A 575 -4.65 -31.61 33.27
C VAL A 575 -3.37 -32.42 33.51
N ASP A 576 -3.47 -33.61 34.07
CA ASP A 576 -2.32 -34.46 34.35
C ASP A 576 -1.69 -35.01 33.07
N GLU A 577 -2.50 -35.35 32.06
CA GLU A 577 -2.00 -35.64 30.70
C GLU A 577 -1.18 -34.45 30.14
N ALA A 578 -1.71 -33.23 30.26
CA ALA A 578 -1.04 -32.03 29.78
C ALA A 578 0.27 -31.75 30.52
N LYS A 579 0.30 -31.98 31.84
CA LYS A 579 1.55 -31.90 32.63
C LYS A 579 2.57 -32.94 32.16
N ASN A 580 2.17 -34.19 31.95
CA ASN A 580 3.07 -35.24 31.46
C ASN A 580 3.66 -34.87 30.09
N TYR A 581 2.84 -34.37 29.16
CA TYR A 581 3.29 -33.92 27.84
C TYR A 581 4.33 -32.78 27.94
N LEU A 582 4.15 -31.86 28.88
CA LEU A 582 5.07 -30.75 29.10
C LEU A 582 6.37 -31.20 29.79
N LEU A 583 6.28 -32.12 30.76
CA LEU A 583 7.40 -32.62 31.57
C LEU A 583 8.28 -33.64 30.84
N LEU A 584 7.76 -34.36 29.84
CA LEU A 584 8.46 -35.44 29.12
C LEU A 584 8.71 -35.09 27.64
N PRO A 585 9.57 -34.11 27.33
CA PRO A 585 9.77 -33.64 25.95
C PRO A 585 10.33 -34.71 25.00
N GLN A 586 11.06 -35.70 25.53
CA GLN A 586 11.64 -36.80 24.75
C GLN A 586 10.58 -37.82 24.31
N GLU A 587 9.48 -37.93 25.05
CA GLU A 587 8.40 -38.90 24.79
C GLU A 587 7.26 -38.31 23.95
N ARG A 588 7.24 -36.99 23.72
CA ARG A 588 6.22 -36.31 22.91
C ARG A 588 5.92 -36.96 21.56
N PRO A 589 6.89 -37.52 20.80
CA PRO A 589 6.58 -38.22 19.55
C PRO A 589 5.62 -39.42 19.73
N LEU A 590 5.61 -40.04 20.91
CA LEU A 590 4.74 -41.16 21.27
C LEU A 590 3.39 -40.71 21.85
N MET A 591 3.28 -39.45 22.27
CA MET A 591 2.08 -38.87 22.89
C MET A 591 1.22 -38.08 21.91
N GLN A 592 1.36 -38.31 20.60
CA GLN A 592 0.65 -37.52 19.58
C GLN A 592 -0.84 -37.87 19.53
N GLY A 593 -1.69 -36.84 19.56
CA GLY A 593 -3.14 -36.97 19.43
C GLY A 593 -3.82 -35.62 19.09
N PRO A 594 -5.15 -35.59 18.97
CA PRO A 594 -5.90 -34.38 18.62
C PRO A 594 -5.64 -33.19 19.57
N ARG A 595 -5.39 -33.48 20.86
CA ARG A 595 -5.11 -32.48 21.90
C ARG A 595 -3.65 -32.02 21.99
N THR A 596 -2.71 -32.70 21.33
CA THR A 596 -1.28 -32.31 21.29
C THR A 596 -0.89 -31.69 19.95
N ARG A 597 -1.81 -31.65 19.00
CA ARG A 597 -1.64 -30.99 17.70
C ARG A 597 -2.06 -29.52 17.79
N PRO A 598 -1.22 -28.54 17.44
CA PRO A 598 -1.63 -27.14 17.37
C PRO A 598 -2.78 -26.90 16.39
N ARG A 599 -3.67 -25.95 16.72
CA ARG A 599 -4.69 -25.47 15.77
C ARG A 599 -4.01 -24.87 14.56
N LYS A 600 -4.61 -25.09 13.40
CA LYS A 600 -4.22 -24.56 12.10
C LYS A 600 -5.34 -23.65 11.61
N PRO A 601 -5.51 -22.46 12.21
CA PRO A 601 -6.58 -21.58 11.81
C PRO A 601 -6.47 -21.29 10.31
N ILE A 602 -7.57 -21.44 9.58
CA ILE A 602 -7.63 -21.04 8.16
C ILE A 602 -7.31 -19.53 8.00
N ARG A 603 -7.28 -18.76 9.09
CA ARG A 603 -7.11 -17.29 9.05
C ARG A 603 -6.20 -16.66 10.10
N CYS A 604 -5.03 -17.23 10.38
CA CYS A 604 -3.84 -16.39 10.59
C CYS A 604 -2.93 -16.61 9.38
N GLY A 605 -3.12 -15.75 8.37
CA GLY A 605 -2.70 -15.99 7.00
C GLY A 605 -1.27 -16.48 6.86
N GLU A 606 -1.10 -17.61 6.16
CA GLU A 606 0.15 -17.90 5.49
C GLU A 606 0.51 -16.67 4.66
N VAL A 607 1.61 -16.02 5.02
CA VAL A 607 2.09 -14.82 4.34
C VAL A 607 3.33 -15.19 3.54
N LEU A 608 3.50 -14.58 2.37
CA LEU A 608 4.71 -14.79 1.59
C LEU A 608 5.70 -13.69 1.91
N PHE A 609 6.97 -14.05 2.08
CA PHE A 609 8.04 -13.07 2.22
C PHE A 609 8.95 -13.12 0.99
N ALA A 610 9.18 -11.96 0.38
CA ALA A 610 10.23 -11.75 -0.60
C ALA A 610 11.38 -11.01 0.08
N VAL A 611 12.55 -11.65 0.19
CA VAL A 611 13.66 -11.20 1.03
C VAL A 611 14.88 -10.89 0.18
N GLY A 612 15.33 -9.63 0.19
CA GLY A 612 16.51 -9.20 -0.55
C GLY A 612 16.33 -9.30 -2.07
N GLY A 613 17.41 -9.61 -2.79
CA GLY A 613 17.43 -9.73 -4.24
C GLY A 613 18.37 -8.74 -4.92
N TRP A 614 18.21 -8.58 -6.23
CA TRP A 614 18.98 -7.68 -7.07
C TRP A 614 18.01 -6.76 -7.81
N CYS A 615 18.11 -5.45 -7.61
CA CYS A 615 17.24 -4.46 -8.23
C CYS A 615 18.07 -3.28 -8.71
N SER A 616 17.81 -2.81 -9.93
CA SER A 616 18.45 -1.64 -10.54
C SER A 616 19.99 -1.62 -10.48
N GLY A 617 20.62 -2.79 -10.54
CA GLY A 617 22.08 -2.93 -10.55
C GLY A 617 22.74 -3.09 -9.19
N ASP A 618 21.98 -3.21 -8.09
CA ASP A 618 22.54 -3.41 -6.74
C ASP A 618 21.78 -4.51 -5.96
N ALA A 619 22.45 -5.11 -4.99
CA ALA A 619 21.82 -5.97 -4.00
C ALA A 619 20.94 -5.13 -3.07
N ILE A 620 19.78 -5.64 -2.67
CA ILE A 620 18.85 -4.92 -1.79
C ILE A 620 18.70 -5.61 -0.43
N SER A 621 18.32 -4.84 0.59
CA SER A 621 18.00 -5.34 1.94
C SER A 621 16.51 -5.33 2.25
N SER A 622 15.70 -4.83 1.31
CA SER A 622 14.26 -4.75 1.45
C SER A 622 13.62 -6.12 1.59
N VAL A 623 12.54 -6.15 2.35
CA VAL A 623 11.73 -7.33 2.55
C VAL A 623 10.28 -6.95 2.37
N GLU A 624 9.57 -7.69 1.53
CA GLU A 624 8.16 -7.51 1.27
C GLU A 624 7.38 -8.70 1.81
N ARG A 625 6.25 -8.43 2.45
CA ARG A 625 5.30 -9.42 2.96
C ARG A 625 4.01 -9.32 2.16
N TYR A 626 3.60 -10.40 1.53
CA TYR A 626 2.29 -10.57 0.94
C TYR A 626 1.31 -11.13 1.95
N ASP A 627 0.16 -10.48 2.09
CA ASP A 627 -0.97 -11.01 2.84
C ASP A 627 -2.07 -11.45 1.87
N PRO A 628 -2.34 -12.76 1.73
CA PRO A 628 -3.38 -13.26 0.83
C PRO A 628 -4.78 -12.82 1.22
N GLN A 629 -5.03 -12.46 2.49
CA GLN A 629 -6.36 -12.04 2.94
C GLN A 629 -6.68 -10.64 2.43
N THR A 630 -5.71 -9.74 2.44
CA THR A 630 -5.86 -8.38 1.90
C THR A 630 -5.48 -8.29 0.44
N ASN A 631 -4.83 -9.32 -0.12
CA ASN A 631 -4.23 -9.33 -1.45
C ASN A 631 -3.26 -8.16 -1.66
N GLU A 632 -2.42 -7.87 -0.67
CA GLU A 632 -1.47 -6.75 -0.69
C GLU A 632 -0.05 -7.20 -0.36
N TRP A 633 0.92 -6.65 -1.08
CA TRP A 633 2.33 -6.64 -0.67
C TRP A 633 2.60 -5.41 0.19
N ARG A 634 3.30 -5.60 1.31
CA ARG A 634 3.69 -4.53 2.23
C ARG A 634 5.17 -4.65 2.55
N MET A 635 5.86 -3.51 2.59
CA MET A 635 7.23 -3.46 3.09
C MET A 635 7.22 -3.78 4.59
N VAL A 636 8.10 -4.69 5.00
CA VAL A 636 8.41 -4.94 6.41
C VAL A 636 9.81 -4.42 6.72
N ALA A 637 10.28 -4.58 7.97
CA ALA A 637 11.62 -4.14 8.32
C ALA A 637 12.67 -4.76 7.39
N SER A 638 13.60 -3.93 6.94
CA SER A 638 14.71 -4.35 6.08
C SER A 638 15.78 -5.08 6.89
N MET A 639 16.49 -6.00 6.23
CA MET A 639 17.70 -6.60 6.79
C MET A 639 18.77 -5.53 7.03
N SER A 640 19.70 -5.81 7.96
CA SER A 640 20.84 -4.93 8.21
C SER A 640 21.86 -4.95 7.08
N LYS A 641 22.01 -6.09 6.39
CA LYS A 641 22.84 -6.23 5.18
C LYS A 641 21.99 -6.41 3.93
N ARG A 642 22.46 -5.86 2.82
CA ARG A 642 21.92 -6.13 1.48
C ARG A 642 22.34 -7.53 1.04
N ARG A 643 21.45 -8.28 0.38
CA ARG A 643 21.72 -9.68 0.02
C ARG A 643 21.07 -10.04 -1.31
N CYS A 644 21.87 -10.30 -2.34
CA CYS A 644 21.44 -11.04 -3.54
C CYS A 644 21.94 -12.50 -3.48
N GLY A 645 21.19 -13.42 -4.10
CA GLY A 645 21.49 -14.86 -4.00
C GLY A 645 21.42 -15.40 -2.57
N VAL A 646 20.59 -14.79 -1.72
CA VAL A 646 20.36 -15.20 -0.33
C VAL A 646 19.57 -16.50 -0.27
N GLY A 647 19.89 -17.37 0.68
CA GLY A 647 19.06 -18.52 1.01
C GLY A 647 18.12 -18.20 2.17
N VAL A 648 16.86 -18.59 2.05
CA VAL A 648 15.82 -18.21 3.01
C VAL A 648 15.05 -19.45 3.48
N SER A 649 14.76 -19.55 4.78
CA SER A 649 13.87 -20.57 5.32
C SER A 649 13.25 -20.12 6.64
N VAL A 650 12.24 -20.84 7.12
CA VAL A 650 11.53 -20.53 8.37
C VAL A 650 11.78 -21.63 9.39
N LEU A 651 12.28 -21.25 10.57
CA LEU A 651 12.52 -22.13 11.70
C LEU A 651 11.91 -21.49 12.96
N ASP A 652 11.07 -22.25 13.68
CA ASP A 652 10.40 -21.79 14.90
C ASP A 652 9.68 -20.43 14.74
N ASP A 653 8.91 -20.28 13.65
CA ASP A 653 8.18 -19.06 13.24
C ASP A 653 9.04 -17.83 12.96
N LEU A 654 10.37 -17.99 12.91
CA LEU A 654 11.32 -16.95 12.56
C LEU A 654 11.86 -17.18 11.15
N LEU A 655 12.00 -16.10 10.40
CA LEU A 655 12.50 -16.12 9.02
C LEU A 655 14.02 -15.91 9.02
N TYR A 656 14.77 -16.85 8.48
CA TYR A 656 16.24 -16.82 8.43
C TYR A 656 16.75 -16.46 7.04
N ALA A 657 17.63 -15.46 6.95
CA ALA A 657 18.36 -15.06 5.75
C ALA A 657 19.84 -15.46 5.87
N VAL A 658 20.27 -16.44 5.08
CA VAL A 658 21.58 -17.09 5.15
C VAL A 658 22.43 -16.69 3.95
N GLY A 659 23.60 -16.10 4.20
CA GLY A 659 24.58 -15.78 3.17
C GLY A 659 24.10 -14.75 2.14
N GLY A 660 24.52 -14.90 0.89
CA GLY A 660 24.29 -13.96 -0.21
C GLY A 660 25.50 -13.08 -0.52
N HIS A 661 25.30 -12.07 -1.36
CA HIS A 661 26.30 -11.07 -1.73
C HIS A 661 25.71 -9.67 -1.57
N ASP A 662 26.44 -8.73 -0.95
CA ASP A 662 25.94 -7.39 -0.59
C ASP A 662 26.21 -6.29 -1.62
N GLY A 663 26.70 -6.70 -2.80
CA GLY A 663 27.17 -5.82 -3.87
C GLY A 663 28.69 -5.66 -3.87
N SER A 664 29.37 -5.99 -2.77
CA SER A 664 30.83 -5.90 -2.64
C SER A 664 31.51 -7.16 -2.12
N SER A 665 30.84 -7.94 -1.28
CA SER A 665 31.41 -9.10 -0.59
C SER A 665 30.42 -10.26 -0.48
N TYR A 666 30.96 -11.48 -0.55
CA TYR A 666 30.23 -12.70 -0.26
C TYR A 666 30.06 -12.85 1.25
N LEU A 667 28.83 -13.10 1.70
CA LEU A 667 28.47 -13.12 3.11
C LEU A 667 28.45 -14.55 3.66
N ASN A 668 28.96 -14.71 4.88
CA ASN A 668 28.71 -15.89 5.73
C ASN A 668 27.74 -15.58 6.89
N SER A 669 27.37 -14.32 7.06
CA SER A 669 26.46 -13.86 8.11
C SER A 669 25.04 -14.37 7.91
N VAL A 670 24.33 -14.56 9.02
CA VAL A 670 22.93 -14.97 9.05
C VAL A 670 22.14 -13.95 9.85
N GLU A 671 20.94 -13.61 9.39
CA GLU A 671 20.02 -12.75 10.12
C GLU A 671 18.69 -13.49 10.29
N ARG A 672 18.00 -13.25 11.41
CA ARG A 672 16.66 -13.77 11.65
C ARG A 672 15.65 -12.64 11.85
N TYR A 673 14.46 -12.80 11.30
CA TYR A 673 13.37 -11.86 11.41
C TYR A 673 12.26 -12.44 12.27
N ASP A 674 11.77 -11.63 13.20
CA ASP A 674 10.59 -11.93 14.00
C ASP A 674 9.38 -11.15 13.45
N PRO A 675 8.41 -11.84 12.81
CA PRO A 675 7.20 -11.20 12.29
C PRO A 675 6.34 -10.52 13.37
N LYS A 676 6.44 -10.92 14.63
CA LYS A 676 5.65 -10.35 15.74
C LYS A 676 6.17 -8.97 16.14
N THR A 677 7.48 -8.78 16.14
CA THR A 677 8.13 -7.51 16.50
C THR A 677 8.50 -6.67 15.29
N ASN A 678 8.40 -7.23 14.08
CA ASN A 678 8.83 -6.63 12.82
C ASN A 678 10.29 -6.15 12.88
N GLN A 679 11.19 -7.02 13.37
CA GLN A 679 12.60 -6.68 13.55
C GLN A 679 13.52 -7.82 13.09
N TRP A 680 14.66 -7.44 12.52
CA TRP A 680 15.77 -8.34 12.19
C TRP A 680 16.81 -8.34 13.31
N SER A 681 17.38 -9.50 13.59
CA SER A 681 18.47 -9.71 14.55
C SER A 681 19.64 -10.42 13.88
N SER A 682 20.85 -9.95 14.18
CA SER A 682 22.13 -10.51 13.71
C SER A 682 22.82 -11.34 14.78
N ASP A 683 22.05 -11.90 15.72
CA ASP A 683 22.52 -12.71 16.86
C ASP A 683 22.75 -14.19 16.49
N VAL A 684 22.47 -14.56 15.25
CA VAL A 684 22.67 -15.91 14.72
C VAL A 684 24.13 -16.10 14.31
N ALA A 685 24.74 -17.20 14.75
CA ALA A 685 26.12 -17.53 14.40
C ALA A 685 26.31 -17.59 12.88
N PRO A 686 27.46 -17.11 12.37
CA PRO A 686 27.76 -17.17 10.95
C PRO A 686 28.12 -18.60 10.52
N THR A 687 27.93 -18.87 9.23
CA THR A 687 28.44 -20.09 8.58
C THR A 687 29.97 -20.07 8.52
N SER A 688 30.61 -21.26 8.45
CA SER A 688 32.09 -21.35 8.43
C SER A 688 32.71 -20.83 7.13
N THR A 689 31.93 -20.78 6.05
CA THR A 689 32.35 -20.23 4.74
C THR A 689 31.27 -19.32 4.19
N CYS A 690 31.67 -18.22 3.54
CA CYS A 690 30.72 -17.38 2.81
C CYS A 690 30.07 -18.16 1.67
N ARG A 691 28.83 -17.83 1.35
CA ARG A 691 28.05 -18.54 0.33
C ARG A 691 26.98 -17.65 -0.27
N THR A 692 26.99 -17.48 -1.59
CA THR A 692 25.84 -16.95 -2.35
C THR A 692 25.23 -18.04 -3.22
N SER A 693 23.97 -17.86 -3.63
CA SER A 693 23.16 -18.85 -4.36
C SER A 693 23.10 -20.19 -3.61
N VAL A 694 23.00 -20.11 -2.28
CA VAL A 694 22.90 -21.23 -1.35
C VAL A 694 21.47 -21.74 -1.29
N GLY A 695 21.29 -23.07 -1.25
CA GLY A 695 19.99 -23.67 -0.94
C GLY A 695 19.81 -23.82 0.57
N VAL A 696 18.65 -23.44 1.10
CA VAL A 696 18.38 -23.48 2.55
C VAL A 696 17.06 -24.17 2.82
N ALA A 697 17.04 -25.07 3.80
CA ALA A 697 15.82 -25.76 4.22
C ALA A 697 15.88 -26.17 5.70
N VAL A 698 14.73 -26.46 6.29
CA VAL A 698 14.60 -26.93 7.67
C VAL A 698 14.22 -28.39 7.71
N LEU A 699 15.01 -29.21 8.41
CA LEU A 699 14.75 -30.63 8.61
C LEU A 699 14.98 -30.99 10.09
N GLY A 700 13.95 -31.55 10.74
CA GLY A 700 14.04 -32.03 12.12
C GLY A 700 14.34 -30.93 13.15
N GLY A 701 13.89 -29.70 12.92
CA GLY A 701 14.16 -28.55 13.80
C GLY A 701 15.54 -27.92 13.63
N TYR A 702 16.29 -28.31 12.59
CA TYR A 702 17.58 -27.72 12.26
C TYR A 702 17.53 -27.04 10.90
N LEU A 703 18.25 -25.93 10.76
CA LEU A 703 18.42 -25.22 9.48
C LEU A 703 19.65 -25.77 8.75
N TYR A 704 19.53 -26.05 7.45
CA TYR A 704 20.62 -26.57 6.62
C TYR A 704 20.97 -25.57 5.53
N ALA A 705 22.26 -25.25 5.39
CA ALA A 705 22.83 -24.46 4.30
C ALA A 705 23.59 -25.39 3.34
N VAL A 706 23.08 -25.53 2.12
CA VAL A 706 23.50 -26.54 1.15
C VAL A 706 24.15 -25.87 -0.06
N GLY A 707 25.43 -26.12 -0.28
CA GLY A 707 26.17 -25.63 -1.45
C GLY A 707 26.29 -24.10 -1.49
N GLY A 708 26.21 -23.54 -2.70
CA GLY A 708 26.50 -22.13 -3.01
C GLY A 708 27.92 -21.93 -3.54
N GLN A 709 28.37 -20.69 -3.59
CA GLN A 709 29.75 -20.32 -3.94
C GLN A 709 30.31 -19.27 -2.98
N ASP A 710 31.60 -19.36 -2.67
CA ASP A 710 32.32 -18.50 -1.72
C ASP A 710 33.09 -17.33 -2.40
N GLY A 711 32.91 -17.18 -3.72
CA GLY A 711 33.64 -16.20 -4.54
C GLY A 711 34.92 -16.75 -5.17
N VAL A 712 35.36 -17.94 -4.76
CA VAL A 712 36.52 -18.65 -5.34
C VAL A 712 36.08 -19.97 -5.98
N SER A 713 35.19 -20.71 -5.33
CA SER A 713 34.81 -22.05 -5.72
C SER A 713 33.32 -22.34 -5.51
N CYS A 714 32.77 -23.19 -6.38
CA CYS A 714 31.47 -23.81 -6.16
C CYS A 714 31.59 -24.86 -5.04
N LEU A 715 30.67 -24.83 -4.08
CA LEU A 715 30.73 -25.63 -2.86
C LEU A 715 29.88 -26.89 -2.97
N ASN A 716 30.39 -28.00 -2.43
CA ASN A 716 29.61 -29.19 -2.08
C ASN A 716 29.37 -29.30 -0.55
N ILE A 717 29.81 -28.29 0.21
CA ILE A 717 29.75 -28.26 1.67
C ILE A 717 28.32 -28.02 2.13
N VAL A 718 27.92 -28.76 3.16
CA VAL A 718 26.64 -28.62 3.83
C VAL A 718 26.85 -28.37 5.33
N GLU A 719 26.20 -27.35 5.85
CA GLU A 719 26.25 -26.99 7.27
C GLU A 719 24.86 -27.07 7.88
N ARG A 720 24.77 -27.57 9.11
CA ARG A 720 23.56 -27.66 9.93
C ARG A 720 23.68 -26.73 11.12
N TYR A 721 22.69 -25.86 11.29
CA TYR A 721 22.54 -24.96 12.43
C TYR A 721 21.64 -25.58 13.50
N ASP A 722 22.13 -25.56 14.74
CA ASP A 722 21.34 -25.84 15.93
C ASP A 722 20.89 -24.52 16.57
N PRO A 723 19.58 -24.22 16.62
CA PRO A 723 19.07 -22.99 17.22
C PRO A 723 19.27 -22.93 18.74
N LYS A 724 19.39 -24.06 19.43
CA LYS A 724 19.58 -24.10 20.89
C LYS A 724 21.01 -23.74 21.28
N GLU A 725 21.97 -24.24 20.52
CA GLU A 725 23.40 -24.00 20.73
C GLU A 725 23.92 -22.76 19.99
N ASN A 726 23.08 -22.15 19.14
CA ASN A 726 23.46 -21.08 18.21
C ASN A 726 24.76 -21.41 17.46
N LYS A 727 24.81 -22.59 16.83
CA LYS A 727 26.05 -23.12 16.24
C LYS A 727 25.81 -23.84 14.94
N TRP A 728 26.64 -23.52 13.94
CA TRP A 728 26.75 -24.28 12.69
C TRP A 728 27.76 -25.42 12.82
N THR A 729 27.41 -26.59 12.28
CA THR A 729 28.25 -27.78 12.23
C THR A 729 28.24 -28.36 10.83
N ARG A 730 29.40 -28.79 10.32
CA ARG A 730 29.46 -29.46 9.02
C ARG A 730 28.86 -30.86 9.12
N VAL A 731 28.01 -31.19 8.17
CA VAL A 731 27.52 -32.56 7.94
C VAL A 731 28.20 -33.13 6.70
N ALA A 732 27.85 -34.34 6.29
CA ALA A 732 28.43 -34.93 5.08
C ALA A 732 28.21 -34.02 3.86
N SER A 733 29.29 -33.82 3.11
CA SER A 733 29.27 -33.04 1.87
C SER A 733 28.55 -33.80 0.76
N MET A 734 27.95 -33.06 -0.17
CA MET A 734 27.41 -33.63 -1.40
C MET A 734 28.54 -34.19 -2.26
N SER A 735 28.19 -35.15 -3.12
CA SER A 735 29.10 -35.74 -4.10
C SER A 735 29.42 -34.73 -5.20
N THR A 736 28.44 -33.91 -5.57
CA THR A 736 28.55 -32.87 -6.60
C THR A 736 28.52 -31.48 -5.96
N ARG A 737 29.35 -30.56 -6.46
CA ARG A 737 29.32 -29.13 -6.08
C ARG A 737 28.10 -28.48 -6.72
N ARG A 738 27.40 -27.60 -6.00
CA ARG A 738 26.16 -27.00 -6.51
C ARG A 738 26.01 -25.55 -6.07
N LEU A 739 26.00 -24.62 -7.02
CA LEU A 739 25.56 -23.22 -6.85
C LEU A 739 24.21 -23.03 -7.53
N GLY A 740 23.35 -22.18 -6.96
CA GLY A 740 21.97 -22.01 -7.47
C GLY A 740 21.14 -23.28 -7.35
N VAL A 741 21.45 -24.10 -6.34
CA VAL A 741 20.79 -25.36 -6.02
C VAL A 741 19.44 -25.10 -5.36
N ALA A 742 18.43 -25.89 -5.72
CA ALA A 742 17.17 -25.90 -5.00
C ALA A 742 17.14 -27.04 -3.98
N VAL A 743 16.60 -26.77 -2.80
CA VAL A 743 16.57 -27.73 -1.69
C VAL A 743 15.14 -27.95 -1.23
N ALA A 744 14.75 -29.21 -1.09
CA ALA A 744 13.44 -29.61 -0.59
C ALA A 744 13.56 -30.64 0.54
N VAL A 745 12.54 -30.69 1.40
CA VAL A 745 12.45 -31.67 2.49
C VAL A 745 11.22 -32.53 2.29
N LEU A 746 11.40 -33.84 2.18
CA LEU A 746 10.32 -34.79 1.95
C LEU A 746 10.65 -36.12 2.64
N GLY A 747 9.68 -36.67 3.38
CA GLY A 747 9.83 -37.96 4.05
C GLY A 747 10.97 -38.02 5.07
N GLY A 748 11.35 -36.90 5.69
CA GLY A 748 12.48 -36.84 6.64
C GLY A 748 13.87 -36.77 6.01
N PHE A 749 13.95 -36.57 4.69
CA PHE A 749 15.20 -36.42 3.95
C PHE A 749 15.32 -35.01 3.35
N LEU A 750 16.56 -34.56 3.13
CA LEU A 750 16.87 -33.36 2.34
C LEU A 750 17.19 -33.78 0.90
N TYR A 751 16.69 -33.04 -0.08
CA TYR A 751 16.96 -33.26 -1.50
C TYR A 751 17.63 -32.03 -2.09
N ALA A 752 18.82 -32.21 -2.67
CA ALA A 752 19.53 -31.19 -3.44
C ALA A 752 19.28 -31.42 -4.93
N VAL A 753 18.55 -30.51 -5.56
CA VAL A 753 18.01 -30.65 -6.92
C VAL A 753 18.67 -29.64 -7.85
N GLY A 754 19.28 -30.14 -8.93
CA GLY A 754 19.90 -29.30 -9.97
C GLY A 754 21.03 -28.41 -9.45
N GLY A 755 21.07 -27.16 -9.91
CA GLY A 755 22.15 -26.21 -9.66
C GLY A 755 23.23 -26.26 -10.74
N SER A 756 24.41 -25.72 -10.45
CA SER A 756 25.58 -25.80 -11.32
C SER A 756 26.83 -26.18 -10.54
N ASP A 757 27.69 -27.00 -11.13
CA ASP A 757 29.00 -27.38 -10.56
C ASP A 757 30.06 -26.28 -10.67
N GLY A 758 29.71 -25.12 -11.22
CA GLY A 758 30.60 -24.01 -11.54
C GLY A 758 31.01 -23.97 -13.02
N THR A 759 30.75 -25.04 -13.78
CA THR A 759 31.04 -25.12 -15.22
C THR A 759 29.77 -25.32 -16.03
N SER A 760 28.86 -26.19 -15.60
CA SER A 760 27.61 -26.50 -16.31
C SER A 760 26.42 -26.63 -15.35
N PRO A 761 25.18 -26.37 -15.81
CA PRO A 761 23.95 -26.72 -15.11
C PRO A 761 23.81 -28.24 -14.98
N LEU A 762 23.22 -28.65 -13.85
CA LEU A 762 23.07 -30.04 -13.46
C LEU A 762 21.60 -30.46 -13.57
N ASN A 763 21.37 -31.71 -13.94
CA ASN A 763 20.09 -32.39 -13.78
C ASN A 763 20.09 -33.42 -12.64
N THR A 764 21.24 -33.67 -12.02
CA THR A 764 21.38 -34.67 -10.95
C THR A 764 20.67 -34.23 -9.69
N VAL A 765 20.18 -35.22 -8.92
CA VAL A 765 19.52 -35.02 -7.63
C VAL A 765 20.20 -35.91 -6.59
N GLU A 766 20.49 -35.34 -5.43
CA GLU A 766 21.06 -36.08 -4.29
C GLU A 766 20.13 -35.98 -3.09
N ARG A 767 19.98 -37.08 -2.34
CA ARG A 767 19.16 -37.19 -1.13
C ARG A 767 20.03 -37.45 0.10
N TYR A 768 19.94 -36.59 1.10
CA TYR A 768 20.63 -36.74 2.37
C TYR A 768 19.78 -37.46 3.41
N ASN A 769 20.34 -38.52 4.00
CA ASN A 769 19.80 -39.19 5.17
C ASN A 769 20.46 -38.65 6.44
N PRO A 770 19.72 -37.93 7.31
CA PRO A 770 20.28 -37.38 8.54
C PRO A 770 20.69 -38.46 9.55
N GLN A 771 20.09 -39.65 9.52
CA GLN A 771 20.43 -40.76 10.43
C GLN A 771 21.76 -41.41 10.07
N GLU A 772 22.07 -41.48 8.77
CA GLU A 772 23.35 -42.02 8.27
C GLU A 772 24.42 -40.94 8.13
N ASN A 773 24.05 -39.66 8.19
CA ASN A 773 24.87 -38.54 7.79
C ASN A 773 25.52 -38.79 6.41
N ARG A 774 24.71 -39.13 5.40
CA ARG A 774 25.19 -39.51 4.06
C ARG A 774 24.25 -39.08 2.94
N TRP A 775 24.83 -38.67 1.82
CA TRP A 775 24.13 -38.37 0.57
C TRP A 775 24.07 -39.59 -0.35
N HIS A 776 22.94 -39.73 -1.04
CA HIS A 776 22.67 -40.80 -2.02
C HIS A 776 22.17 -40.17 -3.31
N THR A 777 22.71 -40.59 -4.45
CA THR A 777 22.17 -40.17 -5.76
C THR A 777 20.79 -40.80 -5.98
N VAL A 778 19.84 -39.99 -6.43
CA VAL A 778 18.49 -40.44 -6.83
C VAL A 778 18.25 -40.14 -8.31
N ALA A 779 17.08 -40.49 -8.85
CA ALA A 779 16.79 -40.28 -10.26
C ALA A 779 16.99 -38.80 -10.68
N PRO A 780 17.73 -38.54 -11.78
CA PRO A 780 17.98 -37.18 -12.25
C PRO A 780 16.74 -36.59 -12.94
N MET A 781 16.71 -35.26 -13.05
CA MET A 781 15.79 -34.54 -13.92
C MET A 781 16.07 -34.84 -15.40
N GLY A 782 15.04 -34.72 -16.24
CA GLY A 782 15.16 -34.80 -17.68
C GLY A 782 15.87 -33.57 -18.27
N THR A 783 15.72 -32.40 -17.67
CA THR A 783 16.38 -31.16 -18.09
C THR A 783 17.40 -30.69 -17.06
N ARG A 784 18.52 -30.12 -17.52
CA ARG A 784 19.54 -29.49 -16.66
C ARG A 784 19.07 -28.10 -16.26
N ARG A 785 19.14 -27.74 -14.98
CA ARG A 785 18.59 -26.48 -14.47
C ARG A 785 19.41 -25.95 -13.29
N LYS A 786 19.74 -24.65 -13.32
CA LYS A 786 20.22 -23.88 -12.15
C LYS A 786 19.25 -22.74 -11.82
N HIS A 787 19.32 -22.20 -10.60
CA HIS A 787 18.46 -21.10 -10.13
C HIS A 787 16.96 -21.38 -10.28
N LEU A 788 16.57 -22.65 -10.12
CA LEU A 788 15.19 -23.12 -10.21
C LEU A 788 14.42 -22.92 -8.89
N GLY A 789 13.10 -22.86 -9.00
CA GLY A 789 12.20 -22.99 -7.84
C GLY A 789 11.93 -24.45 -7.52
N CYS A 790 11.81 -24.79 -6.24
CA CYS A 790 11.46 -26.14 -5.80
C CYS A 790 10.46 -26.10 -4.64
N ALA A 791 9.46 -26.97 -4.70
CA ALA A 791 8.44 -27.09 -3.64
C ALA A 791 7.97 -28.54 -3.50
N VAL A 792 7.44 -28.87 -2.33
CA VAL A 792 6.81 -30.17 -2.07
C VAL A 792 5.30 -30.02 -2.10
N TYR A 793 4.63 -30.88 -2.85
CA TYR A 793 3.18 -30.93 -2.96
C TYR A 793 2.71 -32.37 -3.17
N GLN A 794 1.70 -32.80 -2.41
CA GLN A 794 1.13 -34.16 -2.48
C GLN A 794 2.22 -35.26 -2.45
N ASP A 795 3.15 -35.19 -1.48
CA ASP A 795 4.28 -36.12 -1.32
C ASP A 795 5.21 -36.23 -2.55
N MET A 796 5.26 -35.19 -3.39
CA MET A 796 6.13 -35.12 -4.57
C MET A 796 6.93 -33.83 -4.57
N ILE A 797 8.12 -33.88 -5.18
CA ILE A 797 8.99 -32.70 -5.36
C ILE A 797 8.74 -32.13 -6.74
N TYR A 798 8.43 -30.84 -6.82
CA TYR A 798 8.24 -30.10 -8.06
C TYR A 798 9.42 -29.17 -8.29
N SER A 799 9.99 -29.22 -9.48
CA SER A 799 11.13 -28.42 -9.94
C SER A 799 10.66 -27.55 -11.09
N VAL A 800 10.66 -26.23 -10.91
CA VAL A 800 9.98 -25.30 -11.82
C VAL A 800 10.95 -24.23 -12.32
N GLY A 801 10.95 -24.03 -13.63
CA GLY A 801 11.72 -22.99 -14.29
C GLY A 801 13.23 -23.19 -14.16
N GLY A 802 13.93 -22.11 -13.81
CA GLY A 802 15.40 -22.04 -13.78
C GLY A 802 16.00 -21.79 -15.15
N ARG A 803 17.31 -22.02 -15.27
CA ARG A 803 18.08 -21.76 -16.49
C ARG A 803 18.95 -22.95 -16.88
N ASP A 804 19.04 -23.25 -18.16
CA ASP A 804 20.06 -24.14 -18.71
C ASP A 804 21.27 -23.36 -19.26
N ASP A 805 22.07 -23.98 -20.14
CA ASP A 805 23.25 -23.34 -20.74
C ASP A 805 22.90 -22.21 -21.72
N THR A 806 21.69 -22.22 -22.28
CA THR A 806 21.30 -21.42 -23.44
C THR A 806 20.09 -20.52 -23.19
N THR A 807 19.15 -20.94 -22.34
CA THR A 807 17.83 -20.32 -22.20
C THR A 807 17.28 -20.37 -20.78
N GLU A 808 16.36 -19.45 -20.48
CA GLU A 808 15.51 -19.51 -19.30
C GLU A 808 14.38 -20.52 -19.56
N LEU A 809 14.13 -21.40 -18.60
CA LEU A 809 13.20 -22.52 -18.72
C LEU A 809 11.81 -22.13 -18.19
N SER A 810 10.79 -22.58 -18.90
CA SER A 810 9.37 -22.44 -18.55
C SER A 810 8.70 -23.75 -18.15
N SER A 811 9.48 -24.84 -18.13
CA SER A 811 9.03 -26.19 -17.87
C SER A 811 9.05 -26.53 -16.38
N ALA A 812 8.12 -27.40 -15.98
CA ALA A 812 8.08 -28.00 -14.65
C ALA A 812 8.29 -29.52 -14.74
N GLU A 813 8.99 -30.05 -13.75
CA GLU A 813 9.26 -31.48 -13.60
C GLU A 813 8.88 -31.94 -12.19
N ARG A 814 8.40 -33.18 -12.07
CA ARG A 814 7.90 -33.73 -10.80
C ARG A 814 8.56 -35.06 -10.44
N TYR A 815 9.16 -35.14 -9.26
CA TYR A 815 9.78 -36.34 -8.71
C TYR A 815 8.85 -37.03 -7.70
N ASN A 816 8.67 -38.34 -7.87
CA ASN A 816 7.97 -39.21 -6.94
C ASN A 816 8.98 -40.03 -6.14
N PRO A 817 9.09 -39.83 -4.80
CA PRO A 817 10.05 -40.55 -3.97
C PRO A 817 9.73 -42.03 -3.81
N ARG A 818 8.48 -42.46 -4.00
CA ARG A 818 8.06 -43.88 -3.85
C ARG A 818 8.52 -44.72 -5.02
N THR A 819 8.44 -44.18 -6.24
CA THR A 819 8.87 -44.87 -7.46
C THR A 819 10.31 -44.55 -7.84
N ASN A 820 10.92 -43.54 -7.19
CA ASN A 820 12.20 -42.96 -7.61
C ASN A 820 12.21 -42.60 -9.10
N GLN A 821 11.11 -42.03 -9.59
CA GLN A 821 10.94 -41.61 -10.98
C GLN A 821 10.56 -40.14 -11.06
N LEU A 822 10.94 -39.52 -12.16
CA LEU A 822 10.73 -38.10 -12.43
C LEU A 822 9.96 -37.97 -13.75
N TYR A 823 8.82 -37.25 -13.72
CA TYR A 823 7.89 -37.11 -14.84
C TYR A 823 7.91 -35.66 -15.34
N GLY A 824 8.00 -35.47 -16.66
CA GLY A 824 7.92 -34.16 -17.31
C GLY A 824 6.48 -33.83 -17.72
N GLY A 825 6.03 -32.60 -17.46
CA GLY A 825 4.72 -32.18 -17.94
C GLY A 825 4.21 -30.93 -17.26
N MET A 826 4.44 -29.77 -17.90
CA MET A 826 3.57 -28.57 -17.98
C MET A 826 4.41 -27.38 -18.47
N ASN A 827 3.94 -26.69 -19.52
CA ASN A 827 4.56 -25.47 -20.06
C ASN A 827 3.80 -24.25 -19.54
N TYR A 828 4.45 -23.36 -18.78
CA TYR A 828 3.88 -22.08 -18.34
C TYR A 828 4.61 -20.89 -18.96
N ARG A 829 3.89 -19.92 -19.54
CA ARG A 829 4.51 -18.66 -20.00
C ARG A 829 4.76 -17.72 -18.80
N ARG A 830 5.97 -17.70 -18.24
CA ARG A 830 6.53 -16.54 -17.50
C ARG A 830 8.07 -16.54 -17.53
N LEU A 831 8.65 -15.34 -17.54
CA LEU A 831 10.07 -15.03 -17.69
C LEU A 831 10.85 -15.14 -16.35
N GLY A 832 12.09 -15.62 -16.47
CA GLY A 832 13.20 -15.75 -15.50
C GLY A 832 13.10 -15.13 -14.10
N GLY A 833 13.50 -15.95 -13.12
CA GLY A 833 13.69 -15.59 -11.71
C GLY A 833 13.20 -16.71 -10.79
N GLY A 834 14.12 -17.50 -10.21
CA GLY A 834 13.77 -18.56 -9.27
C GLY A 834 13.14 -17.99 -8.00
N VAL A 835 11.83 -18.11 -7.86
CA VAL A 835 11.12 -17.90 -6.59
C VAL A 835 10.90 -19.27 -5.96
N GLY A 836 11.56 -19.53 -4.83
CA GLY A 836 11.22 -20.66 -3.97
C GLY A 836 9.95 -20.31 -3.19
N VAL A 837 8.87 -21.06 -3.39
CA VAL A 837 7.70 -20.96 -2.51
C VAL A 837 7.99 -21.82 -1.29
N ILE A 838 8.25 -21.18 -0.14
CA ILE A 838 8.25 -21.88 1.14
C ILE A 838 6.78 -22.13 1.49
N LYS A 839 6.31 -23.34 1.18
CA LYS A 839 5.02 -23.81 1.66
C LYS A 839 5.16 -24.19 3.13
N MET A 840 4.37 -23.55 4.00
CA MET A 840 4.14 -24.08 5.33
C MET A 840 3.47 -25.45 5.19
N THR A 841 4.08 -26.50 5.72
CA THR A 841 3.50 -27.85 5.74
C THR A 841 2.23 -27.85 6.60
N HIS A 842 1.03 -28.36 6.29
CA HIS A 842 0.29 -28.98 5.16
C HIS A 842 -1.16 -29.16 5.76
N CYS A 843 -2.31 -29.01 5.10
CA CYS A 843 -2.91 -29.71 3.94
C CYS A 843 -4.13 -28.95 3.39
N GLU A 844 -4.42 -29.19 2.11
CA GLU A 844 -5.60 -28.84 1.28
C GLU A 844 -5.82 -27.41 0.72
N SER A 845 -6.11 -27.45 -0.58
CA SER A 845 -6.93 -26.56 -1.43
C SER A 845 -6.61 -25.06 -1.54
N HIS A 846 -5.84 -24.75 -2.61
CA HIS A 846 -6.17 -23.85 -3.73
C HIS A 846 -4.96 -23.03 -4.18
N ILE A 847 -4.70 -23.07 -5.49
CA ILE A 847 -3.62 -22.39 -6.20
C ILE A 847 -4.12 -21.00 -6.62
N TRP A 848 -3.25 -19.98 -6.45
CA TRP A 848 -3.27 -18.74 -7.24
C TRP A 848 -2.00 -18.65 -8.08
#